data_AF-A0A4R2PL37-F1
#
_entry.id   AF-A0A4R2PL37-F1
#
_cell.length_a   1.000
_cell.length_b   1.000
_cell.length_c   1.000
_cell.angle_alpha   90.00
_cell.angle_beta   90.00
_cell.angle_gamma   90.00
#
_symmetry.space_group_name_H-M   'P 1'
#
loop_
_entity.id
_entity.type
_entity.pdbx_description
1 polymer ?
#
loop_
_entity_poly.entity_id
_entity_poly.type
_entity_poly.pdbx_seq_one_letter_code
_entity_poly.pdbx_strand_id
1 'polypeptide(L)'
;MSIFYDASGRRGRRVRATLAAATLLPLAALALLAALLLHPLDRVAPRLVGDAPRPEALTPVATHAAPGGWLPRAAVPARAHDTMGFYMPWDAPSRAALAAHVDALDWLVPGIASVTGADHRLTIEDDDTLAPLLARTPHRPRLLPMVQNARADGQWDGAATAALLADPRARRSFANRLERLVAERQGAGVMLDLESLPASAHRDYLRFLGEMRARFAPRGWVVMLAAPVADPDWDLAAYARAADRVVLMAYDEHWMGGEAGPIASQPWFARVVADAVARVGADKATVAIGSYAYDWTGRRTEPRAVADAWALARRAGTMPVFDAASGNSHFSYRLGAERHDVWLLDAASAANQLAAIRRTGAAGVALWRLGSEDPGVWPLLAGRGLPAREALPATDAVTVEGQGEILRIAAAAASGERTYAMRDGLVRDERWQRLPGPDVVERAGARRRLVALTFDDGPDPRWTSRLLDVLRRERAPATFFVTGANALGQGALLRRIVAEGSELGNHSTTHADLGRRSEADIALELRATERLVEAYTGRAMTLFRPPFLGDADPDRRDELHASRAAARLGYVTVGLNVDPLDWERPDAATIARRVIAGVEAGTAQKPAQIVLLHDSGGDRTQTLAALPAIIRGLRARGYELVPASALAGLSRDAAMPRLDAAVGAQAAGARTLFDAVAWTRDTLGWLFAAAIALGIARSLSLTALALWRRRDAAPAVAPHLVPGFVSVLIPAFNEARVIETSVRRILASTGVRIEVIVIDDGSTDGTSDVVRGAFAIDPRVRLLTLSNGGKARALNTALAQARGDVVIALDADTQFEADTIARLTRWFGDPAIGAVAGCAKVGNRVNLITRWQALEYVTAQQLERRALAALGAVTVVPGAVGAWRRVALDQVGGYPEDTLAEDQDLTIAVQRAGWRVACDNEAVAWTEAPETVRALFKQRFRWAYGTLQCLWKHRALIGRGRPRGLAWVGLPQALLFQFGFTLVAPLIDLGLIAGVGGTAWRVYDRGWDAAGGDAVAVAGFWLAFTAIDLACGWIAFRLDPREARFPALRLLFQRFGYRQILYAVVLRAVYAALTGPRVGWGKLERTGSVDAGPGAIVRTGETPPALPKAA
;
A
#
# COMPACT_ATOMS: atom_id res chain seq x y z
N MET A 1 17.85 2.56 -56.22
CA MET A 1 17.22 1.48 -55.44
C MET A 1 16.87 2.08 -54.07
N SER A 2 15.60 2.01 -53.64
CA SER A 2 15.16 2.70 -52.41
C SER A 2 15.90 2.17 -51.18
N ILE A 3 16.45 3.07 -50.35
CA ILE A 3 17.23 2.72 -49.16
C ILE A 3 16.33 1.93 -48.20
N PHE A 4 16.82 0.75 -47.78
CA PHE A 4 16.14 -0.30 -47.00
C PHE A 4 15.17 -1.22 -47.74
N TYR A 5 14.74 -0.97 -48.98
CA TYR A 5 13.78 -1.85 -49.63
C TYR A 5 14.31 -3.29 -49.80
N ASP A 6 13.55 -4.30 -49.34
CA ASP A 6 13.85 -5.74 -49.52
C ASP A 6 12.72 -6.40 -50.30
N ALA A 7 12.91 -6.60 -51.60
CA ALA A 7 11.95 -7.27 -52.47
C ALA A 7 11.71 -8.75 -52.09
N SER A 8 12.64 -9.40 -51.38
CA SER A 8 12.54 -10.83 -51.04
C SER A 8 11.63 -11.13 -49.85
N GLY A 9 11.33 -10.11 -49.02
CA GLY A 9 10.56 -10.25 -47.78
C GLY A 9 11.19 -11.15 -46.71
N ARG A 10 12.41 -11.67 -46.93
CA ARG A 10 13.11 -12.55 -45.99
C ARG A 10 13.50 -11.80 -44.72
N ARG A 11 13.92 -10.53 -44.85
CA ARG A 11 14.30 -9.71 -43.69
C ARG A 11 13.11 -9.47 -42.77
N GLY A 12 11.95 -9.15 -43.32
CA GLY A 12 10.70 -8.98 -42.57
C GLY A 12 10.27 -10.21 -41.78
N ARG A 13 10.41 -11.43 -42.35
CA ARG A 13 10.11 -12.69 -41.63
C ARG A 13 11.05 -12.90 -40.44
N ARG A 14 12.36 -12.70 -40.62
CA ARG A 14 13.36 -12.84 -39.55
C ARG A 14 13.12 -11.85 -38.41
N VAL A 15 12.82 -10.59 -38.73
CA VAL A 15 12.53 -9.55 -37.72
C VAL A 15 11.29 -9.93 -36.90
N ARG A 16 10.19 -10.35 -37.54
CA ARG A 16 8.98 -10.78 -36.82
C ARG A 16 9.22 -11.99 -35.91
N ALA A 17 9.96 -13.00 -36.39
CA ALA A 17 10.33 -14.16 -35.58
C ALA A 17 11.19 -13.77 -34.36
N THR A 18 12.15 -12.86 -34.57
CA THR A 18 13.03 -12.37 -33.49
C THR A 18 12.23 -11.59 -32.44
N LEU A 19 11.31 -10.70 -32.87
CA LEU A 19 10.45 -9.95 -31.96
C LEU A 19 9.50 -10.88 -31.18
N ALA A 20 8.93 -11.89 -31.83
CA ALA A 20 8.09 -12.89 -31.16
C ALA A 20 8.88 -13.70 -30.11
N ALA A 21 10.12 -14.08 -30.40
CA ALA A 21 10.98 -14.75 -29.43
C ALA A 21 11.33 -13.81 -28.25
N ALA A 22 11.65 -12.54 -28.54
CA ALA A 22 11.97 -11.53 -27.53
C ALA A 22 10.79 -11.21 -26.59
N THR A 23 9.54 -11.45 -27.01
CA THR A 23 8.36 -11.28 -26.15
C THR A 23 7.94 -12.57 -25.44
N LEU A 24 7.98 -13.72 -26.12
CA LEU A 24 7.53 -15.00 -25.55
C LEU A 24 8.48 -15.52 -24.46
N LEU A 25 9.80 -15.32 -24.59
CA LEU A 25 10.77 -15.81 -23.61
C LEU A 25 10.58 -15.17 -22.21
N PRO A 26 10.48 -13.83 -22.07
CA PRO A 26 10.16 -13.22 -20.78
C PRO A 26 8.81 -13.65 -20.21
N LEU A 27 7.79 -13.81 -21.06
CA LEU A 27 6.46 -14.28 -20.61
C LEU A 27 6.51 -15.71 -20.07
N ALA A 28 7.24 -16.60 -20.74
CA ALA A 28 7.45 -17.96 -20.25
C ALA A 28 8.22 -17.99 -18.92
N ALA A 29 9.25 -17.16 -18.78
CA ALA A 29 9.98 -17.02 -17.52
C ALA A 29 9.09 -16.49 -16.38
N LEU A 30 8.22 -15.50 -16.67
CA LEU A 30 7.26 -14.98 -15.70
C LEU A 30 6.22 -16.03 -15.30
N ALA A 31 5.72 -16.81 -16.25
CA ALA A 31 4.78 -17.91 -15.96
C ALA A 31 5.44 -19.00 -15.10
N LEU A 32 6.69 -19.35 -15.38
CA LEU A 32 7.47 -20.29 -14.56
C LEU A 32 7.67 -19.75 -13.13
N LEU A 33 7.99 -18.46 -12.99
CA LEU A 33 8.12 -17.81 -11.69
C LEU A 33 6.79 -17.85 -10.92
N ALA A 34 5.69 -17.49 -11.57
CA ALA A 34 4.37 -17.53 -10.95
C ALA A 34 3.99 -18.95 -10.51
N ALA A 35 4.24 -19.96 -11.34
CA ALA A 35 4.00 -21.36 -10.99
C ALA A 35 4.83 -21.80 -9.76
N LEU A 36 6.11 -21.39 -9.69
CA LEU A 36 6.98 -21.67 -8.55
C LEU A 36 6.46 -21.02 -7.25
N LEU A 37 6.03 -19.75 -7.33
CA LEU A 37 5.55 -18.99 -6.17
C LEU A 37 4.19 -19.48 -5.65
N LEU A 38 3.33 -19.97 -6.55
CA LEU A 38 2.01 -20.48 -6.19
C LEU A 38 2.04 -21.93 -5.68
N HIS A 39 3.13 -22.66 -5.92
CA HIS A 39 3.27 -24.05 -5.46
C HIS A 39 3.24 -24.12 -3.91
N PRO A 40 2.38 -24.96 -3.31
CA PRO A 40 2.20 -25.04 -1.86
C PRO A 40 3.49 -25.43 -1.12
N LEU A 41 3.54 -25.05 0.16
CA LEU A 41 4.56 -25.49 1.10
C LEU A 41 3.95 -26.63 1.92
N ASP A 42 4.34 -27.87 1.64
CA ASP A 42 3.85 -29.04 2.37
C ASP A 42 4.76 -29.32 3.58
N ARG A 43 4.57 -28.54 4.67
CA ARG A 43 5.34 -28.70 5.91
C ARG A 43 4.50 -28.50 7.15
N VAL A 44 4.87 -29.21 8.21
CA VAL A 44 4.30 -29.07 9.55
C VAL A 44 5.28 -28.27 10.41
N ALA A 45 4.76 -27.31 11.17
CA ALA A 45 5.57 -26.52 12.08
C ALA A 45 6.26 -27.43 13.13
N PRO A 46 7.53 -27.19 13.47
CA PRO A 46 8.22 -27.96 14.48
C PRO A 46 7.48 -27.86 15.83
N ARG A 47 7.40 -28.98 16.56
CA ARG A 47 6.82 -29.01 17.91
C ARG A 47 7.76 -28.29 18.88
N LEU A 48 7.20 -27.43 19.73
CA LEU A 48 7.94 -26.78 20.80
C LEU A 48 8.10 -27.76 21.97
N VAL A 49 9.22 -27.66 22.69
CA VAL A 49 9.43 -28.40 23.95
C VAL A 49 8.82 -27.55 25.08
N GLY A 50 7.62 -27.89 25.52
CA GLY A 50 6.93 -27.23 26.63
C GLY A 50 6.91 -28.11 27.89
N ASP A 51 7.19 -27.50 29.04
CA ASP A 51 7.32 -28.16 30.35
C ASP A 51 5.99 -28.22 31.15
N ALA A 52 4.86 -27.82 30.56
CA ALA A 52 3.59 -27.75 31.30
C ALA A 52 3.00 -29.15 31.51
N PRO A 53 2.75 -29.59 32.77
CA PRO A 53 2.02 -30.82 33.04
C PRO A 53 0.64 -30.72 32.42
N ARG A 54 0.25 -31.75 31.65
CA ARG A 54 -1.09 -31.81 31.07
C ARG A 54 -2.08 -32.37 32.09
N PRO A 55 -3.26 -31.77 32.23
CA PRO A 55 -4.31 -32.35 33.04
C PRO A 55 -4.74 -33.70 32.42
N GLU A 56 -5.03 -34.68 33.27
CA GLU A 56 -5.52 -35.99 32.86
C GLU A 56 -6.94 -36.20 33.37
N ALA A 57 -7.84 -36.66 32.51
CA ALA A 57 -9.22 -36.97 32.88
C ALA A 57 -9.29 -37.99 34.03
N LEU A 58 -10.18 -37.72 34.99
CA LEU A 58 -10.57 -38.67 36.04
C LEU A 58 -12.04 -39.05 35.86
N THR A 59 -12.42 -40.21 36.40
CA THR A 59 -13.84 -40.54 36.54
C THR A 59 -14.49 -39.55 37.50
N PRO A 60 -15.58 -38.86 37.09
CA PRO A 60 -16.29 -37.95 37.96
C PRO A 60 -16.86 -38.69 39.18
N VAL A 61 -16.85 -38.06 40.36
CA VAL A 61 -17.46 -38.64 41.56
C VAL A 61 -18.98 -38.48 41.48
N ALA A 62 -19.71 -39.58 41.64
CA ALA A 62 -21.17 -39.56 41.72
C ALA A 62 -21.62 -38.85 43.01
N THR A 63 -22.50 -37.88 42.89
CA THR A 63 -23.02 -37.11 44.04
C THR A 63 -24.45 -37.49 44.38
N HIS A 64 -24.77 -37.42 45.68
CA HIS A 64 -26.16 -37.51 46.16
C HIS A 64 -26.76 -36.11 46.21
N ALA A 65 -27.77 -35.83 45.39
CA ALA A 65 -28.47 -34.55 45.45
C ALA A 65 -29.35 -34.44 46.70
N ALA A 66 -29.61 -33.20 47.12
CA ALA A 66 -30.53 -32.92 48.21
C ALA A 66 -31.93 -33.51 47.91
N PRO A 67 -32.60 -34.16 48.90
CA PRO A 67 -33.94 -34.68 48.70
C PRO A 67 -34.92 -33.55 48.38
N GLY A 68 -35.67 -33.66 47.27
CA GLY A 68 -36.62 -32.62 46.86
C GLY A 68 -37.13 -32.76 45.42
N GLY A 69 -38.17 -31.99 45.07
CA GLY A 69 -38.68 -31.89 43.71
C GLY A 69 -37.91 -30.85 42.89
N TRP A 70 -37.82 -31.05 41.57
CA TRP A 70 -37.11 -30.14 40.65
C TRP A 70 -37.88 -28.84 40.34
N LEU A 71 -39.14 -28.74 40.75
CA LEU A 71 -39.99 -27.58 40.56
C LEU A 71 -40.73 -27.28 41.87
N PRO A 72 -41.04 -26.00 42.15
CA PRO A 72 -41.91 -25.62 43.26
C PRO A 72 -43.29 -26.32 43.17
N ARG A 73 -43.85 -26.70 44.33
CA ARG A 73 -45.15 -27.42 44.43
C ARG A 73 -46.35 -26.53 44.08
N ALA A 74 -46.29 -25.23 44.37
CA ALA A 74 -47.33 -24.27 44.01
C ALA A 74 -46.95 -23.54 42.71
N ALA A 75 -47.88 -23.40 41.78
CA ALA A 75 -47.70 -22.65 40.54
C ALA A 75 -48.55 -21.38 40.57
N VAL A 76 -47.88 -20.22 40.55
CA VAL A 76 -48.51 -18.91 40.31
C VAL A 76 -48.59 -18.69 38.79
N PRO A 77 -49.60 -17.96 38.26
CA PRO A 77 -49.67 -17.64 36.84
C PRO A 77 -48.37 -17.01 36.33
N ALA A 78 -47.89 -17.47 35.16
CA ALA A 78 -46.65 -16.98 34.58
C ALA A 78 -46.76 -15.48 34.25
N ARG A 79 -45.76 -14.70 34.67
CA ARG A 79 -45.60 -13.27 34.37
C ARG A 79 -44.36 -13.08 33.51
N ALA A 80 -44.37 -12.08 32.62
CA ALA A 80 -43.13 -11.63 31.99
C ALA A 80 -42.16 -11.09 33.06
N HIS A 81 -40.90 -11.49 32.97
CA HIS A 81 -39.85 -11.09 33.91
C HIS A 81 -39.01 -9.97 33.30
N ASP A 82 -38.69 -8.94 34.09
CA ASP A 82 -37.62 -8.00 33.70
C ASP A 82 -36.27 -8.72 33.73
N THR A 83 -35.39 -8.46 32.78
CA THR A 83 -34.03 -9.05 32.70
C THR A 83 -32.97 -8.09 33.23
N MET A 84 -32.07 -8.58 34.08
CA MET A 84 -31.00 -7.81 34.69
C MET A 84 -29.63 -8.45 34.45
N GLY A 85 -28.60 -7.66 34.11
CA GLY A 85 -27.24 -8.14 33.93
C GLY A 85 -26.23 -7.42 34.82
N PHE A 86 -25.37 -8.16 35.51
CA PHE A 86 -24.26 -7.62 36.30
C PHE A 86 -23.01 -7.48 35.44
N TYR A 87 -22.51 -6.26 35.28
CA TYR A 87 -21.44 -5.91 34.35
C TYR A 87 -20.21 -5.39 35.10
N MET A 88 -19.05 -5.99 34.82
CA MET A 88 -17.75 -5.61 35.40
C MET A 88 -16.88 -4.93 34.34
N PRO A 89 -16.59 -3.61 34.46
CA PRO A 89 -15.79 -2.88 33.48
C PRO A 89 -14.37 -3.36 33.31
N TRP A 90 -13.74 -3.82 34.39
CA TRP A 90 -12.37 -4.32 34.39
C TRP A 90 -12.21 -5.66 33.63
N ASP A 91 -13.31 -6.39 33.40
CA ASP A 91 -13.28 -7.72 32.80
C ASP A 91 -13.58 -7.69 31.28
N ALA A 92 -12.64 -8.17 30.45
CA ALA A 92 -12.77 -8.12 28.99
C ALA A 92 -13.94 -8.96 28.44
N PRO A 93 -14.15 -10.22 28.89
CA PRO A 93 -15.35 -10.99 28.56
C PRO A 93 -16.66 -10.26 28.90
N SER A 94 -16.74 -9.61 30.07
CA SER A 94 -17.91 -8.83 30.49
C SER A 94 -18.23 -7.69 29.52
N ARG A 95 -17.22 -6.96 29.04
CA ARG A 95 -17.38 -5.93 28.00
C ARG A 95 -17.89 -6.50 26.68
N ALA A 96 -17.35 -7.64 26.25
CA ALA A 96 -17.76 -8.30 25.02
C ALA A 96 -19.22 -8.79 25.08
N ALA A 97 -19.59 -9.45 26.19
CA ALA A 97 -20.96 -9.91 26.42
C ALA A 97 -21.96 -8.75 26.46
N LEU A 98 -21.62 -7.64 27.13
CA LEU A 98 -22.47 -6.45 27.13
C LEU A 98 -22.64 -5.89 25.71
N ALA A 99 -21.56 -5.76 24.93
CA ALA A 99 -21.64 -5.25 23.57
C ALA A 99 -22.52 -6.12 22.66
N ALA A 100 -22.54 -7.44 22.87
CA ALA A 100 -23.34 -8.38 22.09
C ALA A 100 -24.81 -8.45 22.52
N HIS A 101 -25.11 -8.18 23.79
CA HIS A 101 -26.42 -8.52 24.39
C HIS A 101 -27.09 -7.40 25.19
N VAL A 102 -26.58 -6.16 25.14
CA VAL A 102 -27.18 -5.01 25.85
C VAL A 102 -28.66 -4.80 25.53
N ASP A 103 -29.09 -5.06 24.30
CA ASP A 103 -30.51 -4.92 23.88
C ASP A 103 -31.44 -5.96 24.52
N ALA A 104 -30.90 -7.01 25.16
CA ALA A 104 -31.65 -8.05 25.85
C ALA A 104 -31.89 -7.74 27.35
N LEU A 105 -31.42 -6.59 27.84
CA LEU A 105 -31.47 -6.23 29.25
C LEU A 105 -32.46 -5.09 29.50
N ASP A 106 -33.31 -5.22 30.53
CA ASP A 106 -34.15 -4.14 31.04
C ASP A 106 -33.40 -3.31 32.10
N TRP A 107 -32.49 -3.96 32.82
CA TRP A 107 -31.64 -3.38 33.87
C TRP A 107 -30.18 -3.79 33.67
N LEU A 108 -29.28 -2.81 33.76
CA LEU A 108 -27.85 -3.02 33.70
C LEU A 108 -27.21 -2.55 35.01
N VAL A 109 -26.42 -3.41 35.62
CA VAL A 109 -25.85 -3.22 36.96
C VAL A 109 -24.33 -3.13 36.85
N PRO A 110 -23.75 -1.95 36.58
CA PRO A 110 -22.30 -1.79 36.50
C PRO A 110 -21.65 -1.80 37.89
N GLY A 111 -20.72 -2.73 38.12
CA GLY A 111 -19.84 -2.80 39.30
C GLY A 111 -18.72 -1.77 39.22
N ILE A 112 -19.03 -0.52 39.54
CA ILE A 112 -18.12 0.63 39.38
C ILE A 112 -17.75 1.29 40.71
N ALA A 113 -18.28 0.84 41.84
CA ALA A 113 -18.07 1.52 43.11
C ALA A 113 -17.83 0.55 44.28
N SER A 114 -16.86 0.89 45.11
CA SER A 114 -16.54 0.14 46.33
C SER A 114 -16.38 1.06 47.54
N VAL A 115 -16.98 0.71 48.67
CA VAL A 115 -16.85 1.39 49.95
C VAL A 115 -16.07 0.53 50.94
N THR A 116 -14.87 0.97 51.32
CA THR A 116 -13.96 0.19 52.17
C THR A 116 -13.14 1.08 53.11
N GLY A 117 -12.48 0.47 54.09
CA GLY A 117 -11.57 1.14 55.01
C GLY A 117 -12.26 1.84 56.18
N ALA A 118 -11.47 2.15 57.21
CA ALA A 118 -11.94 2.80 58.45
C ALA A 118 -12.43 4.24 58.23
N ASP A 119 -12.01 4.89 57.14
CA ASP A 119 -12.47 6.20 56.68
C ASP A 119 -13.70 6.12 55.75
N HIS A 120 -14.17 4.90 55.46
CA HIS A 120 -15.34 4.61 54.62
C HIS A 120 -15.27 5.24 53.23
N ARG A 121 -14.09 5.12 52.61
CA ARG A 121 -13.79 5.71 51.31
C ARG A 121 -14.62 5.03 50.22
N LEU A 122 -15.40 5.82 49.48
CA LEU A 122 -16.08 5.38 48.27
C LEU A 122 -15.14 5.61 47.07
N THR A 123 -14.64 4.52 46.50
CA THR A 123 -13.84 4.54 45.27
C THR A 123 -14.76 4.26 44.09
N ILE A 124 -14.65 5.05 43.03
CA ILE A 124 -15.43 4.89 41.81
C ILE A 124 -14.45 4.66 40.66
N GLU A 125 -14.66 3.60 39.91
CA GLU A 125 -13.91 3.28 38.70
C GLU A 125 -14.55 3.99 37.49
N ASP A 126 -13.71 4.47 36.58
CA ASP A 126 -14.17 5.01 35.30
C ASP A 126 -14.28 3.90 34.25
N ASP A 127 -15.29 4.02 33.39
CA ASP A 127 -15.54 3.12 32.27
C ASP A 127 -15.75 3.93 30.99
N ASP A 128 -14.68 4.05 30.21
CA ASP A 128 -14.68 4.77 28.95
C ASP A 128 -15.45 4.05 27.83
N THR A 129 -15.85 2.79 28.05
CA THR A 129 -16.49 1.94 27.04
C THR A 129 -18.02 1.94 27.12
N LEU A 130 -18.57 2.06 28.33
CA LEU A 130 -20.01 1.94 28.57
C LEU A 130 -20.82 3.08 27.94
N ALA A 131 -20.42 4.33 28.13
CA ALA A 131 -21.17 5.47 27.61
C ALA A 131 -21.24 5.51 26.06
N PRO A 132 -20.14 5.31 25.31
CA PRO A 132 -20.20 5.17 23.86
C PRO A 132 -21.06 4.01 23.36
N LEU A 133 -21.05 2.87 24.07
CA LEU A 133 -21.86 1.71 23.73
C LEU A 133 -23.36 2.02 23.87
N LEU A 134 -23.77 2.52 25.05
CA LEU A 134 -25.17 2.89 25.31
C LEU A 134 -25.65 4.00 24.38
N ALA A 135 -24.76 4.92 23.95
CA ALA A 135 -25.10 5.98 23.03
C ALA A 135 -25.62 5.46 21.68
N ARG A 136 -25.12 4.30 21.23
CA ARG A 136 -25.40 3.68 19.93
C ARG A 136 -26.43 2.53 19.99
N THR A 137 -26.87 2.16 21.19
CA THR A 137 -27.77 1.03 21.41
C THR A 137 -29.24 1.46 21.25
N PRO A 138 -30.07 0.76 20.45
CA PRO A 138 -31.48 1.08 20.24
C PRO A 138 -32.34 0.99 21.51
N HIS A 139 -32.17 -0.09 22.31
CA HIS A 139 -32.90 -0.27 23.55
C HIS A 139 -31.97 -0.04 24.75
N ARG A 140 -32.13 1.10 25.43
CA ARG A 140 -31.26 1.46 26.57
C ARG A 140 -31.77 0.83 27.88
N PRO A 141 -30.99 -0.05 28.52
CA PRO A 141 -31.34 -0.57 29.84
C PRO A 141 -31.32 0.54 30.90
N ARG A 142 -32.09 0.35 31.98
CA ARG A 142 -32.01 1.22 33.16
C ARG A 142 -30.74 0.92 33.95
N LEU A 143 -29.92 1.95 34.19
CA LEU A 143 -28.65 1.81 34.90
C LEU A 143 -28.85 1.81 36.42
N LEU A 144 -28.26 0.83 37.09
CA LEU A 144 -28.16 0.75 38.54
C LEU A 144 -26.69 0.58 38.95
N PRO A 145 -25.95 1.69 39.15
CA PRO A 145 -24.60 1.62 39.72
C PRO A 145 -24.57 0.72 40.96
N MET A 146 -23.74 -0.31 40.92
CA MET A 146 -23.55 -1.22 42.03
C MET A 146 -22.45 -0.70 42.95
N VAL A 147 -22.75 -0.75 44.25
CA VAL A 147 -21.83 -0.35 45.31
C VAL A 147 -21.58 -1.54 46.20
N GLN A 148 -20.31 -1.95 46.24
CA GLN A 148 -19.84 -3.11 46.98
C GLN A 148 -18.99 -2.72 48.19
N ASN A 149 -18.82 -3.62 49.15
CA ASN A 149 -17.79 -3.51 50.19
C ASN A 149 -16.60 -4.46 49.96
N ALA A 150 -16.25 -4.71 48.69
CA ALA A 150 -15.07 -5.48 48.32
C ALA A 150 -13.82 -4.58 48.28
N ARG A 151 -12.71 -5.09 48.82
CA ARG A 151 -11.37 -4.47 48.74
C ARG A 151 -10.66 -4.85 47.44
N ALA A 152 -9.58 -4.14 47.13
CA ALA A 152 -8.77 -4.39 45.93
C ALA A 152 -8.10 -5.78 45.92
N ASP A 153 -7.99 -6.44 47.07
CA ASP A 153 -7.51 -7.82 47.21
C ASP A 153 -8.63 -8.87 47.10
N GLY A 154 -9.87 -8.45 46.81
CA GLY A 154 -11.04 -9.30 46.66
C GLY A 154 -11.72 -9.71 47.97
N GLN A 155 -11.25 -9.23 49.12
CA GLN A 155 -11.85 -9.56 50.43
C GLN A 155 -12.99 -8.59 50.78
N TRP A 156 -14.03 -9.09 51.45
CA TRP A 156 -15.16 -8.29 51.92
C TRP A 156 -14.84 -7.52 53.21
N ASP A 157 -15.17 -6.23 53.24
CA ASP A 157 -14.91 -5.33 54.36
C ASP A 157 -16.13 -5.16 55.29
N GLY A 158 -16.64 -6.28 55.81
CA GLY A 158 -17.87 -6.31 56.61
C GLY A 158 -17.81 -5.44 57.88
N ALA A 159 -16.67 -5.45 58.58
CA ALA A 159 -16.51 -4.72 59.84
C ALA A 159 -16.51 -3.19 59.64
N ALA A 160 -15.81 -2.69 58.62
CA ALA A 160 -15.80 -1.25 58.33
C ALA A 160 -17.17 -0.78 57.82
N THR A 161 -17.84 -1.59 57.00
CA THR A 161 -19.21 -1.28 56.53
C THR A 161 -20.21 -1.28 57.68
N ALA A 162 -20.10 -2.20 58.65
CA ALA A 162 -20.92 -2.19 59.86
C ALA A 162 -20.72 -0.91 60.68
N ALA A 163 -19.48 -0.45 60.83
CA ALA A 163 -19.18 0.82 61.52
C ALA A 163 -19.76 2.04 60.78
N LEU A 164 -19.68 2.06 59.44
CA LEU A 164 -20.33 3.08 58.61
C LEU A 164 -21.85 3.11 58.83
N LEU A 165 -22.48 1.92 58.88
CA LEU A 165 -23.91 1.80 59.02
C LEU A 165 -24.37 2.17 60.44
N ALA A 166 -23.57 1.95 61.47
CA ALA A 166 -23.92 2.32 62.84
C ALA A 166 -23.93 3.85 63.08
N ASP A 167 -22.97 4.60 62.51
CA ASP A 167 -22.83 6.05 62.72
C ASP A 167 -23.81 6.88 61.85
N PRO A 168 -24.74 7.65 62.44
CA PRO A 168 -25.65 8.53 61.69
C PRO A 168 -24.98 9.57 60.79
N ARG A 169 -23.79 10.08 61.15
CA ARG A 169 -23.05 11.04 60.33
C ARG A 169 -22.41 10.35 59.14
N ALA A 170 -21.76 9.21 59.36
CA ALA A 170 -21.18 8.37 58.30
C ALA A 170 -22.25 7.90 57.31
N ARG A 171 -23.38 7.35 57.79
CA ARG A 171 -24.54 6.99 56.95
C ARG A 171 -25.05 8.14 56.10
N ARG A 172 -25.23 9.32 56.69
CA ARG A 172 -25.71 10.51 55.96
C ARG A 172 -24.73 10.95 54.88
N SER A 173 -23.43 10.93 55.19
CA SER A 173 -22.38 11.24 54.23
C SER A 173 -22.34 10.23 53.09
N PHE A 174 -22.49 8.94 53.41
CA PHE A 174 -22.53 7.88 52.42
C PHE A 174 -23.75 8.02 51.51
N ALA A 175 -24.94 8.25 52.06
CA ALA A 175 -26.15 8.54 51.30
C ALA A 175 -25.98 9.72 50.32
N ASN A 176 -25.34 10.81 50.76
CA ASN A 176 -25.05 11.96 49.89
C ASN A 176 -24.12 11.59 48.73
N ARG A 177 -23.11 10.73 48.98
CA ARG A 177 -22.20 10.24 47.94
C ARG A 177 -22.92 9.33 46.94
N LEU A 178 -23.81 8.46 47.43
CA LEU A 178 -24.63 7.61 46.55
C LEU A 178 -25.59 8.42 45.68
N GLU A 179 -26.24 9.44 46.24
CA GLU A 179 -27.12 10.34 45.48
C GLU A 179 -26.34 11.05 44.36
N ARG A 180 -25.10 11.47 44.64
CA ARG A 180 -24.21 12.06 43.64
C ARG A 180 -23.79 11.04 42.57
N LEU A 181 -23.38 9.84 42.96
CA LEU A 181 -23.01 8.77 42.03
C LEU A 181 -24.14 8.46 41.04
N VAL A 182 -25.37 8.31 41.55
CA VAL A 182 -26.54 8.03 40.70
C VAL A 182 -26.81 9.21 39.76
N ALA A 183 -26.69 10.46 40.23
CA ALA A 183 -26.85 11.65 39.39
C ALA A 183 -25.79 11.74 38.28
N GLU A 184 -24.51 11.59 38.62
CA GLU A 184 -23.37 11.72 37.70
C GLU A 184 -23.35 10.62 36.63
N ARG A 185 -23.78 9.41 37.00
CA ARG A 185 -23.87 8.27 36.08
C ARG A 185 -25.23 8.15 35.39
N GLN A 186 -26.12 9.14 35.57
CA GLN A 186 -27.47 9.15 34.99
C GLN A 186 -28.26 7.86 35.30
N GLY A 187 -28.10 7.35 36.52
CA GLY A 187 -28.71 6.09 36.98
C GLY A 187 -30.21 6.23 37.27
N ALA A 188 -30.90 5.10 37.20
CA ALA A 188 -32.29 4.94 37.64
C ALA A 188 -32.42 4.63 39.14
N GLY A 189 -31.30 4.49 39.86
CA GLY A 189 -31.25 4.03 41.23
C GLY A 189 -29.87 3.50 41.61
N VAL A 190 -29.79 2.76 42.71
CA VAL A 190 -28.55 2.12 43.19
C VAL A 190 -28.78 0.64 43.47
N MET A 191 -27.79 -0.20 43.17
CA MET A 191 -27.70 -1.58 43.64
C MET A 191 -26.71 -1.64 44.80
N LEU A 192 -27.16 -2.08 45.97
CA LEU A 192 -26.30 -2.25 47.13
C LEU A 192 -25.97 -3.74 47.30
N ASP A 193 -24.68 -4.04 47.19
CA ASP A 193 -24.14 -5.39 47.32
C ASP A 193 -23.14 -5.40 48.48
N LEU A 194 -23.69 -5.29 49.69
CA LEU A 194 -22.93 -5.18 50.94
C LEU A 194 -22.93 -6.54 51.64
N GLU A 195 -21.85 -7.28 51.48
CA GLU A 195 -21.72 -8.66 51.93
C GLU A 195 -20.87 -8.83 53.19
N SER A 196 -20.90 -10.02 53.79
CA SER A 196 -20.16 -10.38 55.01
C SER A 196 -20.42 -9.45 56.20
N LEU A 197 -21.64 -8.91 56.31
CA LEU A 197 -22.04 -8.06 57.44
C LEU A 197 -22.26 -8.92 58.70
N PRO A 198 -21.79 -8.47 59.89
CA PRO A 198 -22.13 -9.15 61.14
C PRO A 198 -23.62 -8.98 61.45
N ALA A 199 -24.25 -9.96 62.09
CA ALA A 199 -25.68 -9.95 62.44
C ALA A 199 -26.14 -8.64 63.13
N SER A 200 -25.29 -8.02 63.95
CA SER A 200 -25.57 -6.74 64.62
C SER A 200 -25.78 -5.56 63.66
N ALA A 201 -25.26 -5.61 62.43
CA ALA A 201 -25.34 -4.53 61.45
C ALA A 201 -26.67 -4.50 60.67
N HIS A 202 -27.43 -5.59 60.63
CA HIS A 202 -28.64 -5.72 59.79
C HIS A 202 -29.72 -4.70 60.14
N ARG A 203 -29.90 -4.38 61.42
CA ARG A 203 -30.85 -3.34 61.87
C ARG A 203 -30.49 -1.96 61.32
N ASP A 204 -29.20 -1.63 61.32
CA ASP A 204 -28.72 -0.35 60.82
C ASP A 204 -28.71 -0.30 59.29
N TYR A 205 -28.49 -1.43 58.63
CA TYR A 205 -28.64 -1.55 57.18
C TYR A 205 -30.09 -1.31 56.73
N LEU A 206 -31.07 -1.96 57.38
CA LEU A 206 -32.49 -1.72 57.13
C LEU A 206 -32.88 -0.25 57.31
N ARG A 207 -32.33 0.42 58.33
CA ARG A 207 -32.53 1.86 58.52
C ARG A 207 -31.96 2.66 57.36
N PHE A 208 -30.73 2.36 56.94
CA PHE A 208 -30.07 3.02 55.83
C PHE A 208 -30.86 2.86 54.51
N LEU A 209 -31.38 1.66 54.22
CA LEU A 209 -32.22 1.41 53.05
C LEU A 209 -33.49 2.29 53.06
N GLY A 210 -34.16 2.39 54.20
CA GLY A 210 -35.32 3.27 54.37
C GLY A 210 -34.97 4.77 54.19
N GLU A 211 -33.84 5.21 54.74
CA GLU A 211 -33.31 6.57 54.55
C GLU A 211 -33.02 6.86 53.07
N MET A 212 -32.41 5.91 52.35
CA MET A 212 -32.11 6.02 50.92
C MET A 212 -33.38 6.06 50.07
N ARG A 213 -34.36 5.17 50.32
CA ARG A 213 -35.63 5.17 49.58
C ARG A 213 -36.39 6.48 49.73
N ALA A 214 -36.43 7.03 50.94
CA ALA A 214 -37.04 8.33 51.19
C ALA A 214 -36.36 9.48 50.41
N ARG A 215 -35.02 9.44 50.29
CA ARG A 215 -34.24 10.41 49.52
C ARG A 215 -34.43 10.27 48.01
N PHE A 216 -34.60 9.05 47.53
CA PHE A 216 -34.68 8.73 46.10
C PHE A 216 -36.10 8.92 45.54
N ALA A 217 -37.13 8.80 46.39
CA ALA A 217 -38.54 8.92 46.00
C ALA A 217 -38.88 10.19 45.19
N PRO A 218 -38.41 11.42 45.50
CA PRO A 218 -38.73 12.61 44.72
C PRO A 218 -38.20 12.59 43.28
N ARG A 219 -37.20 11.76 42.99
CA ARG A 219 -36.59 11.61 41.66
C ARG A 219 -37.06 10.35 40.93
N GLY A 220 -37.93 9.55 41.55
CA GLY A 220 -38.36 8.26 41.02
C GLY A 220 -37.23 7.23 40.94
N TRP A 221 -36.13 7.44 41.67
CA TRP A 221 -35.02 6.49 41.72
C TRP A 221 -35.32 5.32 42.66
N VAL A 222 -34.77 4.16 42.35
CA VAL A 222 -34.99 2.93 43.13
C VAL A 222 -33.76 2.54 43.96
N VAL A 223 -34.01 1.88 45.09
CA VAL A 223 -32.99 1.25 45.92
C VAL A 223 -33.20 -0.26 45.85
N MET A 224 -32.24 -0.96 45.23
CA MET A 224 -32.19 -2.42 45.19
C MET A 224 -31.03 -2.92 46.04
N LEU A 225 -31.16 -4.13 46.58
CA LEU A 225 -30.04 -4.81 47.23
C LEU A 225 -29.89 -6.26 46.75
N ALA A 226 -28.67 -6.77 46.78
CA ALA A 226 -28.39 -8.19 46.70
C ALA A 226 -28.52 -8.82 48.10
N ALA A 227 -29.15 -9.99 48.18
CA ALA A 227 -29.32 -10.72 49.43
C ALA A 227 -29.17 -12.24 49.20
N PRO A 228 -28.46 -12.96 50.08
CA PRO A 228 -28.36 -14.42 50.05
C PRO A 228 -29.72 -15.08 50.39
N VAL A 229 -30.04 -16.20 49.74
CA VAL A 229 -31.33 -16.90 49.92
C VAL A 229 -31.34 -17.95 51.02
N ALA A 230 -30.17 -18.34 51.54
CA ALA A 230 -29.99 -19.44 52.49
C ALA A 230 -29.25 -19.04 53.77
N ASP A 231 -29.16 -17.73 54.05
CA ASP A 231 -28.53 -17.20 55.26
C ASP A 231 -29.61 -16.76 56.27
N PRO A 232 -29.69 -17.40 57.46
CA PRO A 232 -30.71 -17.08 58.46
C PRO A 232 -30.57 -15.68 59.08
N ASP A 233 -29.40 -15.04 58.99
CA ASP A 233 -29.19 -13.67 59.51
C ASP A 233 -29.87 -12.61 58.62
N TRP A 234 -30.29 -12.98 57.40
CA TRP A 234 -31.01 -12.11 56.47
C TRP A 234 -32.53 -12.28 56.57
N ASP A 235 -33.20 -11.40 57.33
CA ASP A 235 -34.67 -11.29 57.30
C ASP A 235 -35.14 -10.67 55.98
N LEU A 236 -35.32 -11.53 54.98
CA LEU A 236 -35.75 -11.15 53.62
C LEU A 236 -37.07 -10.35 53.61
N ALA A 237 -38.00 -10.62 54.53
CA ALA A 237 -39.25 -9.90 54.61
C ALA A 237 -39.05 -8.47 55.13
N ALA A 238 -38.14 -8.27 56.08
CA ALA A 238 -37.75 -6.93 56.53
C ALA A 238 -37.03 -6.14 55.43
N TYR A 239 -36.10 -6.77 54.70
CA TYR A 239 -35.41 -6.13 53.57
C TYR A 239 -36.36 -5.76 52.44
N ALA A 240 -37.34 -6.61 52.11
CA ALA A 240 -38.37 -6.31 51.12
C ALA A 240 -39.27 -5.12 51.51
N ARG A 241 -39.49 -4.88 52.81
CA ARG A 241 -40.19 -3.68 53.30
C ARG A 241 -39.32 -2.42 53.21
N ALA A 242 -38.01 -2.55 53.34
CA ALA A 242 -37.06 -1.44 53.35
C ALA A 242 -36.63 -0.99 51.94
N ALA A 243 -36.47 -1.91 51.00
CA ALA A 243 -36.04 -1.65 49.62
C ALA A 243 -37.19 -1.67 48.60
N ASP A 244 -36.91 -1.20 47.38
CA ASP A 244 -37.86 -1.27 46.25
C ASP A 244 -37.92 -2.68 45.65
N ARG A 245 -36.75 -3.32 45.48
CA ARG A 245 -36.62 -4.73 45.08
C ARG A 245 -35.48 -5.41 45.82
N VAL A 246 -35.59 -6.73 45.98
CA VAL A 246 -34.53 -7.58 46.53
C VAL A 246 -34.07 -8.53 45.43
N VAL A 247 -32.77 -8.51 45.14
CA VAL A 247 -32.12 -9.44 44.21
C VAL A 247 -31.62 -10.64 45.00
N LEU A 248 -32.28 -11.76 44.80
CA LEU A 248 -32.06 -13.02 45.51
C LEU A 248 -30.90 -13.78 44.87
N MET A 249 -29.77 -13.90 45.56
CA MET A 249 -28.59 -14.64 45.09
C MET A 249 -28.85 -16.14 45.25
N ALA A 250 -29.41 -16.76 44.21
CA ALA A 250 -29.85 -18.16 44.23
C ALA A 250 -28.80 -19.11 43.63
N TYR A 251 -27.56 -18.95 44.09
CA TYR A 251 -26.41 -19.78 43.74
C TYR A 251 -25.51 -19.93 44.98
N ASP A 252 -24.36 -20.60 44.85
CA ASP A 252 -23.43 -20.87 45.95
C ASP A 252 -24.00 -21.81 47.06
N GLU A 253 -24.77 -22.84 46.69
CA GLU A 253 -25.05 -23.99 47.57
C GLU A 253 -23.74 -24.64 48.04
N HIS A 254 -22.78 -24.75 47.11
CA HIS A 254 -21.38 -25.03 47.37
C HIS A 254 -20.56 -23.84 46.85
N TRP A 255 -19.77 -23.24 47.73
CA TRP A 255 -19.10 -21.94 47.53
C TRP A 255 -17.58 -22.06 47.71
N MET A 256 -16.82 -20.99 47.44
CA MET A 256 -15.35 -21.04 47.41
C MET A 256 -14.67 -21.58 48.68
N GLY A 257 -15.24 -21.35 49.86
CA GLY A 257 -14.72 -21.84 51.15
C GLY A 257 -15.44 -23.08 51.70
N GLY A 258 -16.36 -23.67 50.94
CA GLY A 258 -17.06 -24.91 51.27
C GLY A 258 -16.48 -26.15 50.59
N GLU A 259 -17.17 -27.28 50.74
CA GLU A 259 -16.83 -28.54 50.05
C GLU A 259 -17.23 -28.49 48.57
N ALA A 260 -16.56 -29.30 47.74
CA ALA A 260 -16.86 -29.37 46.31
C ALA A 260 -18.24 -30.01 46.05
N GLY A 261 -19.05 -29.40 45.19
CA GLY A 261 -20.37 -29.92 44.85
C GLY A 261 -21.13 -29.02 43.87
N PRO A 262 -22.39 -29.36 43.55
CA PRO A 262 -23.21 -28.57 42.64
C PRO A 262 -23.40 -27.15 43.18
N ILE A 263 -23.02 -26.16 42.35
CA ILE A 263 -23.08 -24.73 42.70
C ILE A 263 -24.50 -24.29 43.07
N ALA A 264 -25.51 -24.84 42.41
CA ALA A 264 -26.92 -24.62 42.73
C ALA A 264 -27.74 -25.83 42.25
N SER A 265 -27.82 -26.90 43.04
CA SER A 265 -28.58 -28.08 42.61
C SER A 265 -30.05 -27.73 42.42
N GLN A 266 -30.69 -28.27 41.39
CA GLN A 266 -32.07 -27.96 41.02
C GLN A 266 -33.08 -28.22 42.16
N PRO A 267 -33.00 -29.32 42.94
CA PRO A 267 -33.89 -29.52 44.10
C PRO A 267 -33.68 -28.47 45.19
N TRP A 268 -32.43 -28.07 45.46
CA TRP A 268 -32.12 -27.00 46.41
C TRP A 268 -32.66 -25.66 45.90
N PHE A 269 -32.34 -25.31 44.65
CA PHE A 269 -32.73 -24.07 43.99
C PHE A 269 -34.25 -23.89 44.01
N ALA A 270 -35.01 -24.90 43.58
CA ALA A 270 -36.47 -24.85 43.55
C ALA A 270 -37.08 -24.61 44.95
N ARG A 271 -36.46 -25.13 46.01
CA ARG A 271 -36.91 -24.95 47.40
C ARG A 271 -36.57 -23.56 47.92
N VAL A 272 -35.30 -23.14 47.81
CA VAL A 272 -34.83 -21.86 48.39
C VAL A 272 -35.43 -20.66 47.66
N VAL A 273 -35.57 -20.72 46.33
CA VAL A 273 -36.18 -19.65 45.55
C VAL A 273 -37.66 -19.52 45.87
N ALA A 274 -38.40 -20.63 46.00
CA ALA A 274 -39.81 -20.57 46.35
C ALA A 274 -40.04 -19.96 47.75
N ASP A 275 -39.23 -20.32 48.74
CA ASP A 275 -39.30 -19.73 50.09
C ASP A 275 -38.89 -18.26 50.10
N ALA A 276 -37.79 -17.90 49.45
CA ALA A 276 -37.30 -16.53 49.39
C ALA A 276 -38.28 -15.60 48.66
N VAL A 277 -38.84 -16.01 47.51
CA VAL A 277 -39.85 -15.22 46.78
C VAL A 277 -41.13 -15.08 47.61
N ALA A 278 -41.55 -16.11 48.34
CA ALA A 278 -42.71 -16.03 49.22
C ALA A 278 -42.51 -15.03 50.37
N ARG A 279 -41.28 -14.93 50.92
CA ARG A 279 -40.94 -13.96 51.98
C ARG A 279 -40.79 -12.53 51.49
N VAL A 280 -40.22 -12.34 50.29
CA VAL A 280 -39.99 -11.01 49.69
C VAL A 280 -41.26 -10.44 49.07
N GLY A 281 -42.11 -11.30 48.50
CA GLY A 281 -43.21 -10.90 47.63
C GLY A 281 -42.81 -10.95 46.15
N ALA A 282 -43.65 -11.56 45.34
CA ALA A 282 -43.39 -11.83 43.92
C ALA A 282 -43.14 -10.55 43.11
N ASP A 283 -43.77 -9.43 43.44
CA ASP A 283 -43.62 -8.12 42.80
C ASP A 283 -42.29 -7.41 43.12
N LYS A 284 -41.62 -7.80 44.21
CA LYS A 284 -40.34 -7.23 44.66
C LYS A 284 -39.15 -8.14 44.47
N ALA A 285 -39.37 -9.44 44.27
CA ALA A 285 -38.30 -10.41 44.10
C ALA A 285 -37.74 -10.40 42.68
N THR A 286 -36.43 -10.26 42.55
CA THR A 286 -35.67 -10.56 41.32
C THR A 286 -34.72 -11.71 41.64
N VAL A 287 -34.76 -12.81 40.89
CA VAL A 287 -33.93 -13.98 41.19
C VAL A 287 -32.66 -13.95 40.34
N ALA A 288 -31.50 -13.90 40.98
CA ALA A 288 -30.21 -13.96 40.30
C ALA A 288 -29.81 -15.43 40.09
N ILE A 289 -29.53 -15.79 38.84
CA ILE A 289 -28.94 -17.07 38.44
C ILE A 289 -27.46 -16.87 38.12
N GLY A 290 -26.65 -17.88 38.44
CA GLY A 290 -25.25 -17.91 38.07
C GLY A 290 -25.05 -18.54 36.69
N SER A 291 -24.04 -18.10 35.95
CA SER A 291 -23.48 -18.91 34.87
C SER A 291 -21.96 -18.79 34.87
N TYR A 292 -21.33 -19.71 35.59
CA TYR A 292 -19.90 -19.79 35.86
C TYR A 292 -19.57 -21.20 36.36
N ALA A 293 -18.30 -21.46 36.63
CA ALA A 293 -17.83 -22.70 37.20
C ALA A 293 -16.90 -22.45 38.39
N TYR A 294 -16.74 -23.48 39.22
CA TYR A 294 -15.72 -23.53 40.27
C TYR A 294 -14.85 -24.76 40.04
N ASP A 295 -13.54 -24.56 40.16
CA ASP A 295 -12.52 -25.62 40.14
C ASP A 295 -11.99 -25.81 41.57
N TRP A 296 -12.42 -26.88 42.23
CA TRP A 296 -11.95 -27.22 43.56
C TRP A 296 -10.73 -28.13 43.51
N THR A 297 -9.70 -27.71 44.23
CA THR A 297 -8.62 -28.55 44.73
C THR A 297 -8.82 -28.73 46.22
N GLY A 298 -8.40 -29.86 46.81
CA GLY A 298 -8.58 -30.11 48.25
C GLY A 298 -8.00 -29.06 49.23
N ARG A 299 -7.39 -27.97 48.74
CA ARG A 299 -6.89 -26.82 49.51
C ARG A 299 -7.37 -25.45 49.01
N ARG A 300 -7.90 -25.33 47.79
CA ARG A 300 -8.22 -24.04 47.13
C ARG A 300 -9.34 -24.21 46.12
N THR A 301 -10.14 -23.17 45.93
CA THR A 301 -11.19 -23.12 44.92
C THR A 301 -10.94 -21.94 44.00
N GLU A 302 -11.04 -22.15 42.69
CA GLU A 302 -10.87 -21.10 41.69
C GLU A 302 -12.17 -20.89 40.91
N PRO A 303 -12.75 -19.68 40.90
CA PRO A 303 -13.85 -19.35 39.99
C PRO A 303 -13.36 -19.32 38.54
N ARG A 304 -14.22 -19.76 37.62
CA ARG A 304 -13.95 -19.88 36.19
C ARG A 304 -15.17 -19.40 35.40
N ALA A 305 -14.97 -18.76 34.25
CA ALA A 305 -16.05 -18.64 33.28
C ALA A 305 -16.40 -20.03 32.70
N VAL A 306 -17.61 -20.21 32.19
CA VAL A 306 -18.04 -21.47 31.57
C VAL A 306 -17.12 -21.83 30.39
N ALA A 307 -16.76 -20.85 29.57
CA ALA A 307 -15.84 -21.05 28.43
C ALA A 307 -14.44 -21.53 28.87
N ASP A 308 -13.92 -21.03 30.00
CA ASP A 308 -12.63 -21.46 30.54
C ASP A 308 -12.69 -22.90 31.07
N ALA A 309 -13.80 -23.27 31.70
CA ALA A 309 -14.03 -24.64 32.15
C ALA A 309 -14.14 -25.63 30.98
N TRP A 310 -14.78 -25.24 29.86
CA TRP A 310 -14.76 -26.04 28.63
C TRP A 310 -13.35 -26.17 28.03
N ALA A 311 -12.57 -25.09 28.01
CA ALA A 311 -11.19 -25.13 27.55
C ALA A 311 -10.34 -26.07 28.43
N LEU A 312 -10.57 -26.07 29.75
CA LEU A 312 -9.92 -26.96 30.70
C LEU A 312 -10.32 -28.43 30.49
N ALA A 313 -11.62 -28.73 30.33
CA ALA A 313 -12.10 -30.07 30.02
C ALA A 313 -11.48 -30.60 28.71
N ARG A 314 -11.44 -29.75 27.67
CA ARG A 314 -10.81 -30.08 26.39
C ARG A 314 -9.32 -30.40 26.54
N ARG A 315 -8.59 -29.64 27.36
CA ARG A 315 -7.17 -29.89 27.68
C ARG A 315 -6.96 -31.17 28.47
N ALA A 316 -7.87 -31.49 29.38
CA ALA A 316 -7.84 -32.72 30.16
C ALA A 316 -8.24 -33.98 29.37
N GLY A 317 -8.75 -33.81 28.13
CA GLY A 317 -9.27 -34.90 27.32
C GLY A 317 -10.60 -35.47 27.85
N THR A 318 -11.39 -34.64 28.52
CA THR A 318 -12.71 -35.02 29.08
C THR A 318 -13.82 -34.10 28.58
N MET A 319 -15.07 -34.45 28.89
CA MET A 319 -16.24 -33.63 28.63
C MET A 319 -17.03 -33.45 29.94
N PRO A 320 -17.68 -32.29 30.13
CA PRO A 320 -18.66 -32.15 31.20
C PRO A 320 -19.74 -33.23 31.09
N VAL A 321 -20.10 -33.79 32.24
CA VAL A 321 -21.16 -34.79 32.38
C VAL A 321 -22.31 -34.15 33.15
N PHE A 322 -23.52 -34.26 32.61
CA PHE A 322 -24.72 -33.81 33.29
C PHE A 322 -25.07 -34.75 34.44
N ASP A 323 -25.09 -34.24 35.67
CA ASP A 323 -25.54 -35.01 36.83
C ASP A 323 -27.06 -34.93 36.95
N ALA A 324 -27.76 -36.01 36.61
CA ALA A 324 -29.22 -36.06 36.62
C ALA A 324 -29.84 -35.98 38.03
N ALA A 325 -29.05 -36.07 39.10
CA ALA A 325 -29.53 -35.88 40.47
C ALA A 325 -29.60 -34.38 40.82
N SER A 326 -28.53 -33.64 40.57
CA SER A 326 -28.42 -32.21 40.86
C SER A 326 -28.94 -31.31 39.74
N GLY A 327 -28.91 -31.74 38.49
CA GLY A 327 -29.23 -30.90 37.33
C GLY A 327 -28.11 -29.95 36.88
N ASN A 328 -26.90 -30.10 37.44
CA ASN A 328 -25.71 -29.34 37.06
C ASN A 328 -24.68 -30.26 36.37
N SER A 329 -23.83 -29.67 35.54
CA SER A 329 -22.77 -30.40 34.85
C SER A 329 -21.46 -30.36 35.64
N HIS A 330 -20.65 -31.40 35.52
CA HIS A 330 -19.36 -31.48 36.21
C HIS A 330 -18.34 -32.37 35.46
N PHE A 331 -17.06 -32.20 35.80
CA PHE A 331 -16.00 -33.12 35.40
C PHE A 331 -14.86 -33.09 36.42
N SER A 332 -14.03 -34.12 36.40
CA SER A 332 -12.87 -34.22 37.30
C SER A 332 -11.60 -34.46 36.48
N TYR A 333 -10.48 -33.91 36.94
CA TYR A 333 -9.18 -34.13 36.32
C TYR A 333 -8.06 -34.15 37.37
N ARG A 334 -6.90 -34.64 36.96
CA ARG A 334 -5.67 -34.65 37.77
C ARG A 334 -4.64 -33.76 37.11
N LEU A 335 -4.03 -32.86 37.87
CA LEU A 335 -2.87 -32.06 37.43
C LEU A 335 -1.69 -32.36 38.36
N GLY A 336 -0.67 -33.04 37.84
CA GLY A 336 0.42 -33.55 38.68
C GLY A 336 -0.12 -34.55 39.72
N ALA A 337 0.03 -34.24 41.01
CA ALA A 337 -0.48 -35.07 42.10
C ALA A 337 -1.85 -34.62 42.64
N GLU A 338 -2.37 -33.47 42.19
CA GLU A 338 -3.59 -32.87 42.73
C GLU A 338 -4.82 -33.27 41.91
N ARG A 339 -5.91 -33.61 42.62
CA ARG A 339 -7.24 -33.85 42.04
C ARG A 339 -8.01 -32.54 42.02
N HIS A 340 -8.68 -32.33 40.90
CA HIS A 340 -9.57 -31.20 40.66
C HIS A 340 -10.97 -31.70 40.36
N ASP A 341 -11.97 -31.04 40.96
CA ASP A 341 -13.39 -31.30 40.73
C ASP A 341 -14.06 -30.00 40.29
N VAL A 342 -14.57 -29.98 39.06
CA VAL A 342 -15.14 -28.79 38.42
C VAL A 342 -16.65 -28.95 38.29
N TRP A 343 -17.41 -28.01 38.85
CA TRP A 343 -18.86 -27.92 38.67
C TRP A 343 -19.23 -26.64 37.93
N LEU A 344 -20.26 -26.71 37.10
CA LEU A 344 -20.66 -25.62 36.20
C LEU A 344 -22.15 -25.31 36.32
N LEU A 345 -22.46 -24.03 36.17
CA LEU A 345 -23.80 -23.52 35.85
C LEU A 345 -23.84 -23.14 34.36
N ASP A 346 -24.23 -24.10 33.54
CA ASP A 346 -24.35 -23.97 32.08
C ASP A 346 -25.80 -23.71 31.64
N ALA A 347 -26.05 -23.69 30.32
CA ALA A 347 -27.40 -23.49 29.79
C ALA A 347 -28.42 -24.56 30.23
N ALA A 348 -27.98 -25.81 30.50
CA ALA A 348 -28.87 -26.86 30.99
C ALA A 348 -29.40 -26.53 32.39
N SER A 349 -28.49 -26.14 33.29
CA SER A 349 -28.85 -25.70 34.64
C SER A 349 -29.73 -24.44 34.61
N ALA A 350 -29.37 -23.44 33.78
CA ALA A 350 -30.13 -22.20 33.63
C ALA A 350 -31.56 -22.45 33.11
N ALA A 351 -31.75 -23.34 32.14
CA ALA A 351 -33.07 -23.70 31.62
C ALA A 351 -33.99 -24.26 32.72
N ASN A 352 -33.45 -25.12 33.58
CA ASN A 352 -34.16 -25.71 34.71
C ASN A 352 -34.45 -24.68 35.81
N GLN A 353 -33.49 -23.82 36.12
CA GLN A 353 -33.64 -22.74 37.11
C GLN A 353 -34.71 -21.73 36.67
N LEU A 354 -34.70 -21.30 35.41
CA LEU A 354 -35.73 -20.43 34.84
C LEU A 354 -37.12 -21.08 34.85
N ALA A 355 -37.20 -22.38 34.61
CA ALA A 355 -38.47 -23.11 34.74
C ALA A 355 -39.00 -23.10 36.18
N ALA A 356 -38.12 -23.19 37.19
CA ALA A 356 -38.50 -23.04 38.59
C ALA A 356 -38.92 -21.61 38.93
N ILE A 357 -38.16 -20.59 38.50
CA ILE A 357 -38.47 -19.17 38.75
C ILE A 357 -39.86 -18.81 38.19
N ARG A 358 -40.19 -19.24 36.97
CA ARG A 358 -41.50 -18.98 36.34
C ARG A 358 -42.69 -19.43 37.19
N ARG A 359 -42.53 -20.46 38.04
CA ARG A 359 -43.60 -20.95 38.93
C ARG A 359 -43.79 -20.12 40.20
N THR A 360 -42.81 -19.29 40.55
CA THR A 360 -42.84 -18.44 41.75
C THR A 360 -43.50 -17.08 41.52
N GLY A 361 -43.57 -16.62 40.28
CA GLY A 361 -44.14 -15.31 39.92
C GLY A 361 -43.19 -14.13 40.16
N ALA A 362 -41.91 -14.35 40.45
CA ALA A 362 -40.91 -13.30 40.67
C ALA A 362 -40.94 -12.22 39.57
N ALA A 363 -40.65 -10.97 39.92
CA ALA A 363 -40.77 -9.82 39.03
C ALA A 363 -39.64 -9.74 37.98
N GLY A 364 -38.50 -10.38 38.24
CA GLY A 364 -37.36 -10.33 37.32
C GLY A 364 -36.40 -11.50 37.51
N VAL A 365 -35.49 -11.64 36.54
CA VAL A 365 -34.34 -12.55 36.57
C VAL A 365 -33.07 -11.74 36.36
N ALA A 366 -32.04 -12.03 37.14
CA ALA A 366 -30.72 -11.44 36.98
C ALA A 366 -29.66 -12.48 36.60
N LEU A 367 -28.66 -12.09 35.80
CA LEU A 367 -27.52 -12.93 35.44
C LEU A 367 -26.25 -12.44 36.16
N TRP A 368 -25.70 -13.30 37.02
CA TRP A 368 -24.39 -13.13 37.65
C TRP A 368 -23.35 -14.04 36.97
N ARG A 369 -22.42 -13.51 36.18
CA ARG A 369 -22.29 -12.13 35.70
C ARG A 369 -22.04 -12.13 34.19
N LEU A 370 -22.18 -10.97 33.54
CA LEU A 370 -21.87 -10.87 32.11
C LEU A 370 -20.40 -11.25 31.85
N GLY A 371 -20.18 -12.00 30.77
CA GLY A 371 -18.88 -12.49 30.33
C GLY A 371 -18.50 -13.87 30.86
N SER A 372 -19.17 -14.38 31.89
CA SER A 372 -18.88 -15.72 32.43
C SER A 372 -19.78 -16.81 31.86
N GLU A 373 -20.88 -16.42 31.20
CA GLU A 373 -22.00 -17.28 30.89
C GLU A 373 -21.80 -18.23 29.71
N ASP A 374 -22.60 -19.29 29.72
CA ASP A 374 -22.86 -20.11 28.55
C ASP A 374 -23.70 -19.32 27.51
N PRO A 375 -23.32 -19.25 26.21
CA PRO A 375 -24.09 -18.53 25.20
C PRO A 375 -25.57 -18.97 25.08
N GLY A 376 -25.90 -20.21 25.47
CA GLY A 376 -27.27 -20.72 25.50
C GLY A 376 -28.17 -20.03 26.53
N VAL A 377 -27.62 -19.27 27.48
CA VAL A 377 -28.38 -18.49 28.48
C VAL A 377 -29.13 -17.32 27.84
N TRP A 378 -28.57 -16.67 26.82
CA TRP A 378 -29.19 -15.49 26.21
C TRP A 378 -30.53 -15.77 25.51
N PRO A 379 -30.66 -16.83 24.67
CA PRO A 379 -31.96 -17.25 24.16
C PRO A 379 -32.97 -17.56 25.26
N LEU A 380 -32.52 -18.17 26.36
CA LEU A 380 -33.36 -18.51 27.51
C LEU A 380 -33.92 -17.27 28.22
N LEU A 381 -33.08 -16.25 28.48
CA LEU A 381 -33.51 -14.97 29.05
C LEU A 381 -34.49 -14.24 28.13
N ALA A 382 -34.32 -14.36 26.80
CA ALA A 382 -35.27 -13.85 25.82
C ALA A 382 -36.58 -14.69 25.70
N GLY A 383 -36.79 -15.67 26.59
CA GLY A 383 -37.99 -16.50 26.65
C GLY A 383 -38.04 -17.63 25.63
N ARG A 384 -36.94 -17.90 24.89
CA ARG A 384 -36.84 -19.03 23.96
C ARG A 384 -36.40 -20.29 24.72
N GLY A 385 -36.81 -21.47 24.25
CA GLY A 385 -36.33 -22.74 24.80
C GLY A 385 -34.97 -23.14 24.20
N LEU A 386 -34.29 -24.10 24.84
CA LEU A 386 -33.13 -24.75 24.24
C LEU A 386 -33.55 -25.66 23.07
N PRO A 387 -32.80 -25.68 21.96
CA PRO A 387 -33.05 -26.63 20.87
C PRO A 387 -32.65 -28.05 21.28
N ALA A 388 -33.16 -29.09 20.62
CA ALA A 388 -32.76 -30.49 20.93
C ALA A 388 -31.26 -30.75 20.65
N ARG A 389 -30.70 -30.06 19.66
CA ARG A 389 -29.28 -30.06 19.28
C ARG A 389 -28.83 -28.61 19.13
N GLU A 390 -27.76 -28.26 19.78
CA GLU A 390 -27.22 -26.91 19.80
C GLU A 390 -25.81 -26.88 19.22
N ALA A 391 -25.58 -25.98 18.27
CA ALA A 391 -24.25 -25.66 17.76
C ALA A 391 -23.77 -24.38 18.44
N LEU A 392 -22.59 -24.45 19.06
CA LEU A 392 -21.99 -23.33 19.77
C LEU A 392 -20.88 -22.71 18.92
N PRO A 393 -20.80 -21.37 18.81
CA PRO A 393 -19.71 -20.73 18.11
C PRO A 393 -18.36 -21.07 18.75
N ALA A 394 -17.29 -20.95 17.99
CA ALA A 394 -15.96 -20.99 18.57
C ALA A 394 -15.78 -19.79 19.50
N THR A 395 -15.03 -19.97 20.59
CA THR A 395 -14.79 -18.88 21.54
C THR A 395 -13.78 -17.90 20.96
N ASP A 396 -14.01 -16.60 21.13
CA ASP A 396 -13.09 -15.54 20.68
C ASP A 396 -11.84 -15.39 21.57
N ALA A 397 -11.82 -16.07 22.72
CA ALA A 397 -10.65 -16.12 23.59
C ALA A 397 -9.45 -16.78 22.89
N VAL A 398 -8.25 -16.47 23.38
CA VAL A 398 -7.01 -17.17 23.04
C VAL A 398 -6.53 -17.89 24.30
N THR A 399 -6.32 -19.21 24.19
CA THR A 399 -5.68 -19.96 25.28
C THR A 399 -4.19 -20.01 25.04
N VAL A 400 -3.43 -19.46 25.97
CA VAL A 400 -1.97 -19.50 25.95
C VAL A 400 -1.47 -20.62 26.87
N GLU A 401 -0.57 -21.46 26.36
CA GLU A 401 0.06 -22.55 27.10
C GLU A 401 1.57 -22.39 27.12
N GLY A 402 2.20 -22.45 28.29
CA GLY A 402 3.66 -22.27 28.42
C GLY A 402 4.08 -20.82 28.59
N GLN A 403 5.38 -20.56 28.46
CA GLN A 403 6.01 -19.26 28.73
C GLN A 403 7.12 -18.99 27.69
N GLY A 404 7.30 -17.72 27.32
CA GLY A 404 8.34 -17.28 26.40
C GLY A 404 7.80 -16.57 25.17
N GLU A 405 8.66 -16.28 24.21
CA GLU A 405 8.33 -15.37 23.09
C GLU A 405 8.19 -16.08 21.74
N ILE A 406 8.26 -17.41 21.73
CA ILE A 406 8.16 -18.23 20.51
C ILE A 406 6.82 -18.94 20.53
N LEU A 407 5.97 -18.63 19.54
CA LEU A 407 4.57 -19.02 19.50
C LEU A 407 4.32 -20.06 18.40
N ARG A 408 3.63 -21.15 18.77
CA ARG A 408 3.09 -22.14 17.83
C ARG A 408 1.59 -22.21 17.99
N ILE A 409 0.86 -22.08 16.88
CA ILE A 409 -0.58 -22.36 16.87
C ILE A 409 -0.76 -23.88 17.01
N ALA A 410 -1.17 -24.33 18.19
CA ALA A 410 -1.29 -25.73 18.55
C ALA A 410 -2.63 -26.33 18.11
N ALA A 411 -3.71 -25.56 18.26
CA ALA A 411 -5.04 -25.91 17.78
C ALA A 411 -5.78 -24.64 17.33
N ALA A 412 -6.54 -24.76 16.25
CA ALA A 412 -7.42 -23.68 15.81
C ALA A 412 -8.71 -23.66 16.63
N ALA A 413 -9.31 -22.47 16.74
CA ALA A 413 -10.63 -22.32 17.35
C ALA A 413 -11.66 -23.21 16.65
N ALA A 414 -12.49 -23.89 17.44
CA ALA A 414 -13.46 -24.87 16.95
C ALA A 414 -14.83 -24.62 17.56
N SER A 415 -15.88 -24.79 16.74
CA SER A 415 -17.27 -24.75 17.17
C SER A 415 -17.62 -25.96 18.04
N GLY A 416 -18.49 -25.73 19.01
CA GLY A 416 -19.03 -26.76 19.89
C GLY A 416 -20.32 -27.37 19.37
N GLU A 417 -20.68 -28.52 19.94
CA GLU A 417 -21.91 -29.22 19.65
C GLU A 417 -22.34 -30.07 20.85
N ARG A 418 -23.59 -29.88 21.26
CA ARG A 418 -24.25 -30.66 22.32
C ARG A 418 -25.71 -30.96 22.00
N THR A 419 -26.28 -31.92 22.71
CA THR A 419 -27.70 -32.30 22.64
C THR A 419 -28.32 -32.38 24.02
N TYR A 420 -29.61 -32.05 24.11
CA TYR A 420 -30.37 -32.10 25.35
C TYR A 420 -31.50 -33.14 25.30
N ALA A 421 -31.71 -33.87 26.39
CA ALA A 421 -32.91 -34.67 26.58
C ALA A 421 -33.90 -33.94 27.50
N MET A 422 -35.04 -33.55 26.94
CA MET A 422 -36.09 -32.84 27.67
C MET A 422 -37.17 -33.80 28.19
N ARG A 423 -37.65 -33.57 29.42
CA ARG A 423 -38.83 -34.25 29.98
C ARG A 423 -39.60 -33.28 30.89
N ASP A 424 -40.90 -33.16 30.67
CA ASP A 424 -41.81 -32.29 31.43
C ASP A 424 -41.37 -30.81 31.46
N GLY A 425 -40.76 -30.33 30.36
CA GLY A 425 -40.23 -28.97 30.24
C GLY A 425 -38.93 -28.71 30.99
N LEU A 426 -38.25 -29.76 31.48
CA LEU A 426 -36.95 -29.71 32.14
C LEU A 426 -35.89 -30.47 31.33
N VAL A 427 -34.65 -30.01 31.37
CA VAL A 427 -33.48 -30.73 30.86
C VAL A 427 -33.13 -31.85 31.84
N ARG A 428 -33.09 -33.10 31.36
CA ARG A 428 -32.78 -34.30 32.16
C ARG A 428 -31.46 -34.97 31.80
N ASP A 429 -30.90 -34.62 30.65
CA ASP A 429 -29.59 -35.07 30.21
C ASP A 429 -29.01 -34.02 29.26
N GLU A 430 -27.70 -33.80 29.32
CA GLU A 430 -26.93 -33.04 28.35
C GLU A 430 -25.77 -33.92 27.88
N ARG A 431 -25.59 -34.03 26.56
CA ARG A 431 -24.50 -34.80 25.96
C ARG A 431 -23.71 -33.94 25.00
N TRP A 432 -22.41 -33.86 25.27
CA TRP A 432 -21.44 -33.20 24.41
C TRP A 432 -20.98 -34.14 23.29
N GLN A 433 -21.06 -33.67 22.03
CA GLN A 433 -20.36 -34.30 20.92
C GLN A 433 -18.98 -33.67 20.72
N ARG A 434 -18.87 -32.36 20.96
CA ARG A 434 -17.63 -31.59 20.83
C ARG A 434 -17.72 -30.31 21.65
N LEU A 435 -16.70 -30.01 22.45
CA LEU A 435 -16.63 -28.74 23.16
C LEU A 435 -16.24 -27.61 22.21
N PRO A 436 -16.85 -26.41 22.33
CA PRO A 436 -16.30 -25.23 21.69
C PRO A 436 -14.94 -24.94 22.32
N GLY A 437 -14.05 -24.31 21.58
CA GLY A 437 -12.90 -23.75 22.26
C GLY A 437 -12.01 -22.88 21.42
N PRO A 438 -11.08 -22.20 22.11
CA PRO A 438 -10.31 -21.10 21.55
C PRO A 438 -9.19 -21.56 20.63
N ASP A 439 -8.59 -20.62 19.93
CA ASP A 439 -7.26 -20.79 19.37
C ASP A 439 -6.29 -21.07 20.53
N VAL A 440 -5.52 -22.17 20.43
CA VAL A 440 -4.52 -22.56 21.44
C VAL A 440 -3.14 -22.19 20.91
N VAL A 441 -2.47 -21.32 21.65
CA VAL A 441 -1.12 -20.84 21.35
C VAL A 441 -0.17 -21.44 22.37
N GLU A 442 0.71 -22.33 21.91
CA GLU A 442 1.83 -22.79 22.73
C GLU A 442 2.95 -21.75 22.66
N ARG A 443 3.49 -21.42 23.83
CA ARG A 443 4.63 -20.53 24.01
C ARG A 443 5.81 -21.28 24.60
N ALA A 444 6.97 -21.04 24.01
CA ALA A 444 8.25 -21.50 24.50
C ALA A 444 9.27 -20.37 24.45
N GLY A 445 10.43 -20.59 25.06
CA GLY A 445 11.54 -19.65 25.02
C GLY A 445 11.92 -19.02 26.34
N ALA A 446 11.16 -19.24 27.42
CA ALA A 446 11.40 -18.69 28.77
C ALA A 446 12.61 -19.30 29.50
N ARG A 447 13.78 -19.36 28.87
CA ARG A 447 15.01 -19.93 29.44
C ARG A 447 15.86 -18.85 30.09
N ARG A 448 15.94 -18.89 31.43
CA ARG A 448 16.77 -17.94 32.19
C ARG A 448 18.22 -18.00 31.71
N ARG A 449 18.87 -16.83 31.63
CA ARG A 449 20.27 -16.65 31.19
C ARG A 449 20.54 -16.92 29.71
N LEU A 450 19.57 -17.27 28.88
CA LEU A 450 19.74 -17.31 27.43
C LEU A 450 19.11 -16.05 26.79
N VAL A 451 19.76 -15.48 25.79
CA VAL A 451 19.24 -14.33 25.02
C VAL A 451 19.49 -14.55 23.53
N ALA A 452 18.49 -14.28 22.70
CA ALA A 452 18.60 -14.27 21.25
C ALA A 452 18.68 -12.86 20.71
N LEU A 453 19.75 -12.57 19.98
CA LEU A 453 19.84 -11.37 19.15
C LEU A 453 19.17 -11.66 17.82
N THR A 454 18.20 -10.83 17.44
CA THR A 454 17.47 -10.97 16.18
C THR A 454 17.59 -9.70 15.34
N PHE A 455 17.64 -9.86 14.02
CA PHE A 455 17.79 -8.76 13.06
C PHE A 455 16.71 -8.81 12.00
N ASP A 456 15.95 -7.73 11.86
CA ASP A 456 14.85 -7.61 10.90
C ASP A 456 15.20 -6.73 9.71
N ASP A 457 14.39 -6.85 8.66
CA ASP A 457 14.41 -6.15 7.37
C ASP A 457 15.45 -6.62 6.35
N GLY A 458 16.57 -7.18 6.77
CA GLY A 458 17.69 -7.52 5.90
C GLY A 458 17.41 -8.57 4.81
N PRO A 459 18.45 -8.93 4.04
CA PRO A 459 19.83 -8.46 4.16
C PRO A 459 20.10 -7.17 3.35
N ASP A 460 20.82 -6.19 3.93
CA ASP A 460 21.45 -5.08 3.21
C ASP A 460 22.97 -5.36 3.04
N PRO A 461 23.51 -5.35 1.81
CA PRO A 461 24.92 -5.65 1.58
C PRO A 461 25.91 -4.71 2.29
N ARG A 462 25.49 -3.49 2.65
CA ARG A 462 26.31 -2.51 3.39
C ARG A 462 26.32 -2.77 4.89
N TRP A 463 25.20 -3.21 5.47
CA TRP A 463 25.04 -3.30 6.93
C TRP A 463 25.12 -4.73 7.44
N THR A 464 24.34 -5.66 6.87
CA THR A 464 24.33 -7.08 7.27
C THR A 464 25.72 -7.69 7.19
N SER A 465 26.48 -7.37 6.14
CA SER A 465 27.85 -7.89 5.97
C SER A 465 28.81 -7.46 7.10
N ARG A 466 28.68 -6.22 7.60
CA ARG A 466 29.48 -5.65 8.69
C ARG A 466 29.00 -6.14 10.06
N LEU A 467 27.70 -6.31 10.23
CA LEU A 467 27.12 -6.91 11.44
C LEU A 467 27.61 -8.36 11.60
N LEU A 468 27.63 -9.15 10.53
CA LEU A 468 28.20 -10.50 10.53
C LEU A 468 29.68 -10.50 10.94
N ASP A 469 30.48 -9.52 10.50
CA ASP A 469 31.88 -9.39 10.94
C ASP A 469 32.01 -9.17 12.45
N VAL A 470 31.11 -8.37 13.04
CA VAL A 470 31.05 -8.17 14.49
C VAL A 470 30.60 -9.45 15.21
N LEU A 471 29.51 -10.07 14.76
CA LEU A 471 28.96 -11.30 15.35
C LEU A 471 29.99 -12.44 15.33
N ARG A 472 30.70 -12.62 14.21
CA ARG A 472 31.79 -13.58 14.07
C ARG A 472 32.93 -13.30 15.03
N ARG A 473 33.38 -12.05 15.13
CA ARG A 473 34.46 -11.64 16.05
C ARG A 473 34.07 -11.88 17.51
N GLU A 474 32.84 -11.55 17.88
CA GLU A 474 32.33 -11.73 19.24
C GLU A 474 31.82 -13.15 19.50
N ARG A 475 31.83 -14.06 18.50
CA ARG A 475 31.27 -15.44 18.59
C ARG A 475 29.84 -15.45 19.12
N ALA A 476 28.99 -14.59 18.57
CA ALA A 476 27.60 -14.44 18.98
C ALA A 476 26.70 -14.88 17.80
N PRO A 477 26.09 -16.08 17.83
CA PRO A 477 25.11 -16.44 16.83
C PRO A 477 23.85 -15.57 16.97
N ALA A 478 23.13 -15.38 15.87
CA ALA A 478 21.93 -14.54 15.81
C ALA A 478 20.91 -15.13 14.82
N THR A 479 19.68 -14.63 14.85
CA THR A 479 18.63 -15.00 13.89
C THR A 479 18.25 -13.79 13.03
N PHE A 480 18.27 -13.92 11.71
CA PHE A 480 17.94 -12.85 10.77
C PHE A 480 16.58 -13.11 10.14
N PHE A 481 15.60 -12.24 10.39
CA PHE A 481 14.30 -12.26 9.73
C PHE A 481 14.38 -11.45 8.44
N VAL A 482 14.51 -12.15 7.32
CA VAL A 482 14.82 -11.53 6.03
C VAL A 482 13.57 -11.20 5.23
N THR A 483 13.63 -10.09 4.51
CA THR A 483 12.60 -9.72 3.55
C THR A 483 12.98 -10.19 2.14
N GLY A 484 12.03 -10.79 1.42
CA GLY A 484 12.27 -11.29 0.05
C GLY A 484 12.78 -10.21 -0.91
N ALA A 485 12.28 -8.98 -0.80
CA ALA A 485 12.71 -7.87 -1.64
C ALA A 485 14.21 -7.52 -1.44
N ASN A 486 14.71 -7.54 -0.20
CA ASN A 486 16.11 -7.28 0.10
C ASN A 486 17.01 -8.51 -0.16
N ALA A 487 16.47 -9.71 0.04
CA ALA A 487 17.16 -10.96 -0.24
C ALA A 487 17.41 -11.20 -1.75
N LEU A 488 16.62 -10.58 -2.64
CA LEU A 488 16.70 -10.78 -4.09
C LEU A 488 18.04 -10.24 -4.65
N GLY A 489 18.87 -11.17 -5.15
CA GLY A 489 20.22 -10.91 -5.63
C GLY A 489 21.30 -11.01 -4.54
N GLN A 490 20.93 -11.31 -3.29
CA GLN A 490 21.85 -11.38 -2.14
C GLN A 490 22.22 -12.82 -1.74
N GLY A 491 22.18 -13.77 -2.69
CA GLY A 491 22.39 -15.19 -2.39
C GLY A 491 23.75 -15.50 -1.73
N ALA A 492 24.80 -14.75 -2.04
CA ALA A 492 26.10 -14.89 -1.36
C ALA A 492 26.04 -14.51 0.12
N LEU A 493 25.30 -13.44 0.44
CA LEU A 493 25.15 -12.94 1.79
C LEU A 493 24.26 -13.85 2.65
N LEU A 494 23.16 -14.38 2.08
CA LEU A 494 22.33 -15.39 2.75
C LEU A 494 23.13 -16.67 3.08
N ARG A 495 23.92 -17.17 2.12
CA ARG A 495 24.83 -18.31 2.38
C ARG A 495 25.87 -17.99 3.45
N ARG A 496 26.35 -16.75 3.52
CA ARG A 496 27.28 -16.30 4.56
C ARG A 496 26.64 -16.30 5.94
N ILE A 497 25.42 -15.77 6.09
CA ILE A 497 24.65 -15.81 7.35
C ILE A 497 24.58 -17.26 7.86
N VAL A 498 24.20 -18.19 6.98
CA VAL A 498 24.12 -19.62 7.33
C VAL A 498 25.51 -20.22 7.58
N ALA A 499 26.53 -19.93 6.78
CA ALA A 499 27.86 -20.51 6.98
C ALA A 499 28.50 -20.07 8.32
N GLU A 500 28.22 -18.86 8.78
CA GLU A 500 28.79 -18.29 10.01
C GLU A 500 28.01 -18.66 11.29
N GLY A 501 26.99 -19.52 11.19
CA GLY A 501 26.30 -20.11 12.35
C GLY A 501 24.99 -19.43 12.74
N SER A 502 24.61 -18.33 12.08
CA SER A 502 23.32 -17.66 12.27
C SER A 502 22.17 -18.39 11.58
N GLU A 503 20.95 -18.03 11.95
CA GLU A 503 19.70 -18.58 11.40
C GLU A 503 18.96 -17.57 10.53
N LEU A 504 18.09 -18.08 9.66
CA LEU A 504 17.19 -17.31 8.82
C LEU A 504 15.75 -17.57 9.23
N GLY A 505 14.99 -16.50 9.37
CA GLY A 505 13.53 -16.51 9.50
C GLY A 505 12.89 -15.68 8.40
N ASN A 506 11.61 -15.92 8.14
CA ASN A 506 10.84 -15.21 7.14
C ASN A 506 10.26 -13.92 7.72
N HIS A 507 10.41 -12.81 7.00
CA HIS A 507 9.83 -11.51 7.36
C HIS A 507 8.95 -10.92 6.23
N SER A 508 8.27 -11.79 5.48
CA SER A 508 7.50 -11.47 4.27
C SER A 508 8.37 -10.97 3.09
N THR A 509 7.78 -10.85 1.90
CA THR A 509 8.54 -10.42 0.72
C THR A 509 8.62 -8.90 0.65
N THR A 510 7.50 -8.22 0.86
CA THR A 510 7.38 -6.78 0.67
C THR A 510 7.34 -5.99 1.98
N HIS A 511 7.53 -6.63 3.15
CA HIS A 511 7.43 -5.99 4.46
C HIS A 511 6.10 -5.23 4.61
N ALA A 512 5.01 -5.95 4.37
CA ALA A 512 3.65 -5.43 4.43
C ALA A 512 3.00 -5.65 5.80
N ASP A 513 2.02 -4.83 6.17
CA ASP A 513 1.17 -5.09 7.34
C ASP A 513 0.27 -6.30 7.06
N LEU A 514 0.72 -7.47 7.51
CA LEU A 514 0.03 -8.74 7.28
C LEU A 514 -1.26 -8.87 8.09
N GLY A 515 -1.45 -8.06 9.15
CA GLY A 515 -2.69 -8.04 9.93
C GLY A 515 -3.89 -7.57 9.10
N ARG A 516 -3.65 -6.81 8.03
CA ARG A 516 -4.69 -6.24 7.14
C ARG A 516 -4.86 -7.01 5.82
N ARG A 517 -4.12 -8.09 5.61
CA ARG A 517 -4.12 -8.83 4.33
C ARG A 517 -4.93 -10.12 4.38
N SER A 518 -5.37 -10.57 3.20
CA SER A 518 -6.02 -11.88 3.09
C SER A 518 -5.02 -13.01 3.38
N GLU A 519 -5.50 -14.17 3.84
CA GLU A 519 -4.62 -15.33 4.08
C GLU A 519 -3.89 -15.79 2.80
N ALA A 520 -4.50 -15.60 1.62
CA ALA A 520 -3.87 -15.92 0.33
C ALA A 520 -2.70 -14.97 0.01
N ASP A 521 -2.85 -13.68 0.31
CA ASP A 521 -1.76 -12.70 0.12
C ASP A 521 -0.62 -12.95 1.11
N ILE A 522 -0.94 -13.26 2.36
CA ILE A 522 0.06 -13.66 3.37
C ILE A 522 0.81 -14.91 2.87
N ALA A 523 0.10 -15.90 2.34
CA ALA A 523 0.75 -17.09 1.80
C ALA A 523 1.68 -16.77 0.62
N LEU A 524 1.29 -15.86 -0.28
CA LEU A 524 2.16 -15.43 -1.39
C LEU A 524 3.40 -14.70 -0.88
N GLU A 525 3.24 -13.78 0.07
CA GLU A 525 4.33 -13.04 0.71
C GLU A 525 5.37 -13.98 1.35
N LEU A 526 4.90 -14.98 2.11
CA LEU A 526 5.78 -15.93 2.79
C LEU A 526 6.41 -16.91 1.80
N ARG A 527 5.65 -17.45 0.84
CA ARG A 527 6.16 -18.37 -0.18
C ARG A 527 7.23 -17.73 -1.04
N ALA A 528 7.06 -16.49 -1.46
CA ALA A 528 8.05 -15.82 -2.31
C ALA A 528 9.40 -15.63 -1.61
N THR A 529 9.38 -15.28 -0.32
CA THR A 529 10.62 -15.20 0.48
C THR A 529 11.22 -16.59 0.73
N GLU A 530 10.39 -17.59 1.03
CA GLU A 530 10.82 -18.98 1.21
C GLU A 530 11.51 -19.54 -0.03
N ARG A 531 10.84 -19.51 -1.19
CA ARG A 531 11.38 -20.04 -2.46
C ARG A 531 12.69 -19.38 -2.86
N LEU A 532 12.82 -18.09 -2.58
CA LEU A 532 14.05 -17.34 -2.83
C LEU A 532 15.20 -17.82 -1.93
N VAL A 533 14.94 -17.99 -0.63
CA VAL A 533 15.95 -18.47 0.33
C VAL A 533 16.32 -19.93 0.05
N GLU A 534 15.35 -20.78 -0.27
CA GLU A 534 15.55 -22.15 -0.73
C GLU A 534 16.51 -22.21 -1.92
N ALA A 535 16.25 -21.40 -2.95
CA ALA A 535 17.05 -21.34 -4.17
C ALA A 535 18.50 -20.90 -3.92
N TYR A 536 18.72 -19.99 -2.96
CA TYR A 536 20.07 -19.46 -2.69
C TYR A 536 20.87 -20.27 -1.66
N THR A 537 20.20 -20.92 -0.71
CA THR A 537 20.85 -21.54 0.45
C THR A 537 20.71 -23.07 0.49
N GLY A 538 19.75 -23.64 -0.25
CA GLY A 538 19.41 -25.06 -0.16
C GLY A 538 18.73 -25.45 1.16
N ARG A 539 18.23 -24.46 1.92
CA ARG A 539 17.54 -24.66 3.19
C ARG A 539 16.20 -23.91 3.20
N ALA A 540 15.26 -24.52 3.91
CA ALA A 540 13.97 -23.97 4.27
C ALA A 540 14.05 -23.00 5.46
N MET A 541 13.00 -22.23 5.71
CA MET A 541 12.80 -21.50 6.97
C MET A 541 11.52 -21.98 7.65
N THR A 542 11.59 -22.20 8.97
CA THR A 542 10.39 -22.50 9.78
C THR A 542 10.11 -21.40 10.81
N LEU A 543 10.99 -20.42 10.95
CA LEU A 543 10.79 -19.27 11.82
C LEU A 543 10.16 -18.14 11.01
N PHE A 544 9.18 -17.46 11.59
CA PHE A 544 8.50 -16.33 10.99
C PHE A 544 8.36 -15.21 12.01
N ARG A 545 8.55 -13.97 11.57
CA ARG A 545 8.16 -12.79 12.35
C ARG A 545 7.27 -11.91 11.49
N PRO A 546 6.03 -11.61 11.92
CA PRO A 546 5.15 -10.71 11.19
C PRO A 546 5.71 -9.27 11.22
N PRO A 547 5.79 -8.57 10.07
CA PRO A 547 6.09 -7.14 10.06
C PRO A 547 5.07 -6.34 10.89
N PHE A 548 5.53 -5.27 11.54
CA PHE A 548 4.73 -4.33 12.36
C PHE A 548 4.04 -4.90 13.60
N LEU A 549 4.03 -6.22 13.80
CA LEU A 549 3.43 -6.88 14.96
C LEU A 549 4.54 -7.17 15.99
N GLY A 550 4.53 -6.40 17.07
CA GLY A 550 5.55 -6.44 18.12
C GLY A 550 5.15 -7.17 19.40
N ASP A 551 3.93 -7.70 19.52
CA ASP A 551 3.51 -8.34 20.78
C ASP A 551 3.71 -9.86 20.77
N ALA A 552 4.33 -10.38 21.82
CA ALA A 552 4.49 -11.81 22.09
C ALA A 552 3.35 -12.39 22.96
N ASP A 553 2.42 -11.55 23.42
CA ASP A 553 1.34 -11.86 24.35
C ASP A 553 -0.06 -11.64 23.71
N PRO A 554 -0.45 -12.40 22.67
CA PRO A 554 -1.73 -12.18 21.99
C PRO A 554 -2.91 -12.50 22.92
N ASP A 555 -3.78 -11.51 23.16
CA ASP A 555 -4.96 -11.64 24.01
C ASP A 555 -6.26 -11.79 23.20
N ARG A 556 -6.21 -11.42 21.91
CA ARG A 556 -7.35 -11.49 20.99
C ARG A 556 -7.07 -12.30 19.74
N ARG A 557 -8.12 -12.90 19.20
CA ARG A 557 -8.08 -13.76 18.03
C ARG A 557 -7.69 -13.05 16.73
N ASP A 558 -7.97 -11.75 16.60
CA ASP A 558 -7.62 -10.95 15.44
C ASP A 558 -6.11 -10.66 15.37
N GLU A 559 -5.44 -10.54 16.51
CA GLU A 559 -3.97 -10.38 16.59
C GLU A 559 -3.22 -11.62 16.08
N LEU A 560 -3.85 -12.79 16.16
CA LEU A 560 -3.29 -14.06 15.66
C LEU A 560 -3.47 -14.26 14.16
N HIS A 561 -4.09 -13.34 13.42
CA HIS A 561 -4.39 -13.52 11.99
C HIS A 561 -3.17 -13.91 11.14
N ALA A 562 -2.11 -13.12 11.19
CA ALA A 562 -0.88 -13.38 10.44
C ALA A 562 -0.19 -14.68 10.89
N SER A 563 -0.12 -14.90 12.21
CA SER A 563 0.48 -16.10 12.81
C SER A 563 -0.29 -17.38 12.47
N ARG A 564 -1.62 -17.34 12.37
CA ARG A 564 -2.44 -18.49 11.95
C ARG A 564 -2.24 -18.83 10.48
N ALA A 565 -2.21 -17.82 9.61
CA ALA A 565 -1.92 -18.02 8.19
C ALA A 565 -0.51 -18.61 8.01
N ALA A 566 0.48 -18.10 8.74
CA ALA A 566 1.85 -18.62 8.73
C ALA A 566 1.93 -20.05 9.30
N ALA A 567 1.22 -20.36 10.38
CA ALA A 567 1.22 -21.69 10.99
C ALA A 567 0.71 -22.78 10.03
N ARG A 568 -0.29 -22.48 9.19
CA ARG A 568 -0.77 -23.40 8.13
C ARG A 568 0.26 -23.68 7.04
N LEU A 569 1.29 -22.85 6.93
CA LEU A 569 2.43 -23.02 6.02
C LEU A 569 3.64 -23.65 6.70
N GLY A 570 3.50 -24.05 7.98
CA GLY A 570 4.55 -24.72 8.74
C GLY A 570 5.50 -23.78 9.50
N TYR A 571 5.12 -22.53 9.71
CA TYR A 571 5.93 -21.58 10.49
C TYR A 571 5.61 -21.57 11.99
N VAL A 572 6.62 -21.24 12.78
CA VAL A 572 6.53 -20.84 14.19
C VAL A 572 6.78 -19.34 14.26
N THR A 573 5.91 -18.61 14.94
CA THR A 573 6.03 -17.16 15.09
C THR A 573 7.03 -16.83 16.20
N VAL A 574 7.90 -15.84 15.97
CA VAL A 574 8.86 -15.33 16.95
C VAL A 574 8.50 -13.88 17.29
N GLY A 575 8.08 -13.65 18.52
CA GLY A 575 7.76 -12.33 19.06
C GLY A 575 8.99 -11.50 19.44
N LEU A 576 8.74 -10.41 20.16
CA LEU A 576 9.78 -9.50 20.67
C LEU A 576 9.29 -8.74 21.92
N ASN A 577 9.94 -8.94 23.06
CA ASN A 577 9.70 -8.17 24.28
C ASN A 577 10.80 -7.12 24.55
N VAL A 578 11.91 -7.14 23.80
CA VAL A 578 12.99 -6.15 23.90
C VAL A 578 13.20 -5.45 22.56
N ASP A 579 12.66 -4.23 22.43
CA ASP A 579 12.87 -3.34 21.29
C ASP A 579 13.59 -2.04 21.75
N PRO A 580 14.85 -1.80 21.34
CA PRO A 580 15.58 -0.59 21.68
C PRO A 580 15.23 0.62 20.79
N LEU A 581 14.36 0.46 19.79
CA LEU A 581 14.01 1.45 18.77
C LEU A 581 15.24 1.92 17.98
N ASP A 582 16.12 1.00 17.58
CA ASP A 582 17.34 1.33 16.84
C ASP A 582 17.04 1.88 15.42
N TRP A 583 15.86 1.56 14.89
CA TRP A 583 15.35 2.08 13.62
C TRP A 583 15.18 3.62 13.64
N GLU A 584 14.87 4.23 14.80
CA GLU A 584 14.82 5.69 15.03
C GLU A 584 16.20 6.36 15.02
N ARG A 585 17.28 5.57 14.97
CA ARG A 585 18.68 6.02 14.94
C ARG A 585 19.16 6.80 16.19
N PRO A 586 18.82 6.39 17.43
CA PRO A 586 19.47 6.94 18.62
C PRO A 586 20.97 6.59 18.63
N ASP A 587 21.74 7.24 19.51
CA ASP A 587 23.17 6.94 19.65
C ASP A 587 23.41 5.51 20.16
N ALA A 588 24.57 4.95 19.81
CA ALA A 588 24.94 3.57 20.12
C ALA A 588 24.89 3.21 21.62
N ALA A 589 25.23 4.16 22.51
CA ALA A 589 25.20 3.93 23.95
C ALA A 589 23.75 3.81 24.45
N THR A 590 22.85 4.64 23.90
CA THR A 590 21.41 4.55 24.17
C THR A 590 20.82 3.22 23.72
N ILE A 591 21.16 2.74 22.51
CA ILE A 591 20.71 1.43 22.01
C ILE A 591 21.17 0.33 22.98
N ALA A 592 22.46 0.29 23.30
CA ALA A 592 23.02 -0.75 24.17
C ALA A 592 22.39 -0.74 25.58
N ARG A 593 22.18 0.44 26.16
CA ARG A 593 21.52 0.61 27.46
C ARG A 593 20.08 0.11 27.44
N ARG A 594 19.30 0.44 26.39
CA ARG A 594 17.90 -0.01 26.25
C ARG A 594 17.82 -1.52 26.13
N VAL A 595 18.68 -2.14 25.32
CA VAL A 595 18.73 -3.61 25.20
C VAL A 595 19.03 -4.27 26.54
N ILE A 596 20.09 -3.83 27.23
CA ILE A 596 20.49 -4.42 28.50
C ILE A 596 19.39 -4.25 29.55
N ALA A 597 18.82 -3.04 29.68
CA ALA A 597 17.75 -2.76 30.63
C ALA A 597 16.48 -3.58 30.32
N GLY A 598 16.10 -3.72 29.04
CA GLY A 598 14.94 -4.52 28.64
C GLY A 598 15.09 -6.00 28.99
N VAL A 599 16.28 -6.58 28.73
CA VAL A 599 16.57 -7.97 29.12
C VAL A 599 16.54 -8.13 30.64
N GLU A 600 17.08 -7.18 31.41
CA GLU A 600 17.08 -7.22 32.89
C GLU A 600 15.69 -7.02 33.50
N ALA A 601 14.78 -6.32 32.81
CA ALA A 601 13.40 -6.11 33.25
C ALA A 601 12.49 -7.34 33.07
N GLY A 602 12.95 -8.38 32.36
CA GLY A 602 12.18 -9.60 32.12
C GLY A 602 11.79 -10.33 33.40
N THR A 603 10.53 -10.75 33.50
CA THR A 603 9.99 -11.51 34.63
C THR A 603 9.65 -12.94 34.22
N ALA A 604 9.23 -13.78 35.16
CA ALA A 604 8.76 -15.13 34.84
C ALA A 604 7.46 -15.10 34.01
N GLN A 605 6.64 -14.07 34.22
CA GLN A 605 5.35 -13.85 33.55
C GLN A 605 5.49 -13.11 32.22
N LYS A 606 6.51 -12.25 32.07
CA LYS A 606 6.85 -11.56 30.82
C LYS A 606 8.34 -11.72 30.52
N PRO A 607 8.74 -12.86 29.92
CA PRO A 607 10.13 -13.13 29.61
C PRO A 607 10.68 -12.15 28.57
N ALA A 608 11.93 -11.71 28.71
CA ALA A 608 12.57 -10.73 27.83
C ALA A 608 13.90 -11.28 27.26
N GLN A 609 13.82 -12.40 26.55
CA GLN A 609 14.96 -13.13 26.00
C GLN A 609 15.18 -12.88 24.50
N ILE A 610 14.23 -12.28 23.77
CA ILE A 610 14.39 -11.98 22.35
C ILE A 610 14.57 -10.48 22.13
N VAL A 611 15.74 -10.10 21.60
CA VAL A 611 16.10 -8.71 21.28
C VAL A 611 15.89 -8.45 19.80
N LEU A 612 15.09 -7.45 19.47
CA LEU A 612 14.92 -6.93 18.11
C LEU A 612 15.98 -5.87 17.79
N LEU A 613 16.65 -6.00 16.66
CA LEU A 613 17.52 -5.00 16.03
C LEU A 613 17.24 -4.99 14.53
N HIS A 614 17.75 -3.99 13.80
CA HIS A 614 17.56 -3.90 12.34
C HIS A 614 18.89 -3.94 11.60
N ASP A 615 18.96 -4.71 10.50
CA ASP A 615 20.13 -4.76 9.61
C ASP A 615 19.86 -4.14 8.23
N SER A 616 18.72 -3.47 8.04
CA SER A 616 18.36 -2.70 6.84
C SER A 616 17.50 -1.48 7.21
N GLY A 617 16.74 -0.90 6.28
CA GLY A 617 15.81 0.20 6.57
C GLY A 617 16.48 1.57 6.78
N GLY A 618 17.61 1.84 6.14
CA GLY A 618 18.31 3.13 6.19
C GLY A 618 19.73 3.05 6.75
N ASP A 619 20.19 4.11 7.42
CA ASP A 619 21.52 4.16 8.05
C ASP A 619 21.53 3.36 9.37
N ARG A 620 22.39 2.35 9.47
CA ARG A 620 22.54 1.46 10.64
C ARG A 620 23.89 1.63 11.35
N THR A 621 24.56 2.76 11.17
CA THR A 621 25.84 3.06 11.82
C THR A 621 25.79 2.91 13.35
N GLN A 622 24.72 3.41 13.98
CA GLN A 622 24.57 3.36 15.44
C GLN A 622 24.28 1.94 15.94
N THR A 623 23.41 1.18 15.26
CA THR A 623 23.15 -0.25 15.57
C THR A 623 24.45 -1.07 15.50
N LEU A 624 25.24 -0.88 14.43
CA LEU A 624 26.53 -1.55 14.25
C LEU A 624 27.51 -1.21 15.37
N ALA A 625 27.57 0.06 15.80
CA ALA A 625 28.43 0.53 16.87
C ALA A 625 27.99 0.05 18.27
N ALA A 626 26.68 -0.15 18.49
CA ALA A 626 26.13 -0.63 19.76
C ALA A 626 26.39 -2.13 19.98
N LEU A 627 26.46 -2.91 18.90
CA LEU A 627 26.47 -4.37 18.96
C LEU A 627 27.58 -4.97 19.86
N PRO A 628 28.86 -4.53 19.82
CA PRO A 628 29.87 -5.04 20.74
C PRO A 628 29.55 -4.75 22.22
N ALA A 629 29.00 -3.57 22.53
CA ALA A 629 28.64 -3.18 23.88
C ALA A 629 27.45 -4.01 24.41
N ILE A 630 26.47 -4.29 23.55
CA ILE A 630 25.35 -5.19 23.85
C ILE A 630 25.88 -6.58 24.20
N ILE A 631 26.66 -7.20 23.30
CA ILE A 631 27.14 -8.58 23.46
C ILE A 631 27.96 -8.74 24.74
N ARG A 632 28.93 -7.84 24.96
CA ARG A 632 29.79 -7.89 26.15
C ARG A 632 29.03 -7.53 27.42
N GLY A 633 28.12 -6.57 27.35
CA GLY A 633 27.29 -6.14 28.49
C GLY A 633 26.34 -7.22 28.99
N LEU A 634 25.72 -7.98 28.07
CA LEU A 634 24.88 -9.13 28.40
C LEU A 634 25.72 -10.30 28.97
N ARG A 635 26.87 -10.62 28.37
CA ARG A 635 27.78 -11.65 28.90
C ARG A 635 28.33 -11.32 30.28
N ALA A 636 28.67 -10.06 30.54
CA ALA A 636 29.12 -9.60 31.86
C ALA A 636 28.05 -9.79 32.95
N ARG A 637 26.77 -9.87 32.56
CA ARG A 637 25.63 -10.17 33.43
C ARG A 637 25.28 -11.65 33.47
N GLY A 638 26.10 -12.51 32.86
CA GLY A 638 25.93 -13.96 32.83
C GLY A 638 24.92 -14.48 31.81
N TYR A 639 24.56 -13.69 30.80
CA TYR A 639 23.73 -14.18 29.69
C TYR A 639 24.58 -14.85 28.60
N GLU A 640 24.10 -15.99 28.10
CA GLU A 640 24.62 -16.67 26.91
C GLU A 640 23.80 -16.27 25.68
N LEU A 641 24.48 -16.00 24.56
CA LEU A 641 23.84 -15.61 23.31
C LEU A 641 23.62 -16.82 22.42
N VAL A 642 22.37 -17.05 22.04
CA VAL A 642 21.94 -18.22 21.26
C VAL A 642 21.02 -17.78 20.12
N PRO A 643 20.85 -18.58 19.04
CA PRO A 643 19.79 -18.33 18.07
C PRO A 643 18.39 -18.47 18.70
N ALA A 644 17.38 -17.85 18.09
CA ALA A 644 16.00 -17.92 18.58
C ALA A 644 15.51 -19.37 18.72
N SER A 645 15.85 -20.26 17.79
CA SER A 645 15.45 -21.68 17.84
C SER A 645 15.87 -22.38 19.14
N ALA A 646 17.05 -22.06 19.67
CA ALA A 646 17.61 -22.69 20.86
C ALA A 646 16.84 -22.33 22.14
N LEU A 647 16.22 -21.15 22.20
CA LEU A 647 15.32 -20.76 23.30
C LEU A 647 14.12 -21.72 23.39
N ALA A 648 13.59 -22.14 22.24
CA ALA A 648 12.49 -23.11 22.13
C ALA A 648 12.94 -24.59 22.21
N GLY A 649 14.24 -24.86 22.41
CA GLY A 649 14.79 -26.22 22.38
C GLY A 649 14.82 -26.86 20.99
N LEU A 650 14.68 -26.06 19.92
CA LEU A 650 14.76 -26.54 18.54
C LEU A 650 16.22 -26.63 18.10
N SER A 651 16.53 -27.65 17.32
CA SER A 651 17.83 -27.74 16.65
C SER A 651 17.86 -26.81 15.44
N ARG A 652 19.07 -26.47 14.99
CA ARG A 652 19.27 -25.67 13.78
C ARG A 652 18.64 -26.30 12.53
N ASP A 653 18.71 -27.62 12.40
CA ASP A 653 18.11 -28.33 11.26
C ASP A 653 16.58 -28.42 11.38
N ALA A 654 16.00 -28.25 12.59
CA ALA A 654 14.56 -28.07 12.75
C ALA A 654 14.11 -26.65 12.36
N ALA A 655 14.93 -25.63 12.66
CA ALA A 655 14.65 -24.23 12.31
C ALA A 655 14.91 -23.89 10.84
N MET A 656 15.93 -24.53 10.24
CA MET A 656 16.29 -24.39 8.83
C MET A 656 16.55 -25.76 8.17
N PRO A 657 15.49 -26.56 7.90
CA PRO A 657 15.62 -27.88 7.30
C PRO A 657 16.39 -27.86 5.97
N ARG A 658 17.18 -28.91 5.73
CA ARG A 658 17.77 -29.13 4.40
C ARG A 658 16.68 -29.59 3.44
N LEU A 659 16.73 -29.11 2.20
CA LEU A 659 15.79 -29.52 1.18
C LEU A 659 16.08 -30.96 0.72
N ASP A 660 15.01 -31.73 0.50
CA ASP A 660 15.09 -33.03 -0.15
C ASP A 660 15.63 -32.90 -1.58
N ALA A 661 16.25 -33.95 -2.12
CA ALA A 661 16.95 -33.89 -3.41
C ALA A 661 16.08 -33.36 -4.58
N ALA A 662 14.79 -33.76 -4.64
CA ALA A 662 13.87 -33.29 -5.68
C ALA A 662 13.53 -31.80 -5.55
N VAL A 663 13.24 -31.33 -4.33
CA VAL A 663 12.95 -29.92 -4.04
C VAL A 663 14.20 -29.07 -4.22
N GLY A 664 15.36 -29.58 -3.81
CA GLY A 664 16.66 -28.95 -4.00
C GLY A 664 17.02 -28.76 -5.48
N ALA A 665 16.72 -29.73 -6.36
CA ALA A 665 16.93 -29.59 -7.79
C ALA A 665 16.03 -28.51 -8.42
N GLN A 666 14.76 -28.43 -7.99
CA GLN A 666 13.84 -27.37 -8.42
C GLN A 666 14.31 -25.99 -7.94
N ALA A 667 14.70 -25.88 -6.66
CA ALA A 667 15.23 -24.65 -6.07
C ALA A 667 16.52 -24.19 -6.77
N ALA A 668 17.41 -25.12 -7.12
CA ALA A 668 18.61 -24.81 -7.90
C ALA A 668 18.29 -24.27 -9.30
N GLY A 669 17.27 -24.84 -9.97
CA GLY A 669 16.77 -24.32 -11.25
C GLY A 669 16.14 -22.92 -11.12
N ALA A 670 15.43 -22.66 -10.02
CA ALA A 670 14.82 -21.36 -9.72
C ALA A 670 15.84 -20.26 -9.42
N ARG A 671 17.05 -20.60 -8.96
CA ARG A 671 18.10 -19.62 -8.69
C ARG A 671 18.41 -18.73 -9.90
N THR A 672 18.56 -19.34 -11.08
CA THR A 672 18.81 -18.59 -12.33
C THR A 672 17.68 -17.62 -12.65
N LEU A 673 16.44 -17.99 -12.33
CA LEU A 673 15.26 -17.15 -12.54
C LEU A 673 15.28 -15.94 -11.59
N PHE A 674 15.55 -16.15 -10.30
CA PHE A 674 15.67 -15.05 -9.34
C PHE A 674 16.87 -14.14 -9.64
N ASP A 675 18.02 -14.70 -10.03
CA ASP A 675 19.19 -13.93 -10.46
C ASP A 675 18.87 -13.09 -11.71
N ALA A 676 18.10 -13.63 -12.67
CA ALA A 676 17.66 -12.89 -13.85
C ALA A 676 16.70 -11.74 -13.49
N VAL A 677 15.78 -11.94 -12.54
CA VAL A 677 14.90 -10.86 -12.03
C VAL A 677 15.73 -9.78 -11.34
N ALA A 678 16.67 -10.15 -10.47
CA ALA A 678 17.57 -9.21 -9.80
C ALA A 678 18.40 -8.40 -10.80
N TRP A 679 19.04 -9.07 -11.76
CA TRP A 679 19.82 -8.42 -12.81
C TRP A 679 18.97 -7.48 -13.67
N THR A 680 17.75 -7.88 -14.02
CA THR A 680 16.83 -7.04 -14.80
C THR A 680 16.45 -5.79 -14.02
N ARG A 681 16.09 -5.92 -12.73
CA ARG A 681 15.80 -4.77 -11.84
C ARG A 681 16.97 -3.80 -11.81
N ASP A 682 18.18 -4.29 -11.56
CA ASP A 682 19.38 -3.46 -11.38
C ASP A 682 19.78 -2.79 -12.71
N THR A 683 19.70 -3.54 -13.82
CA THR A 683 20.00 -3.02 -15.17
C THR A 683 19.01 -1.93 -15.57
N LEU A 684 17.71 -2.13 -15.34
CA LEU A 684 16.70 -1.11 -15.60
C LEU A 684 16.94 0.14 -14.74
N GLY A 685 17.31 -0.03 -13.47
CA GLY A 685 17.67 1.09 -12.59
C GLY A 685 18.86 1.90 -13.12
N TRP A 686 19.95 1.24 -13.53
CA TRP A 686 21.11 1.89 -14.12
C TRP A 686 20.81 2.56 -15.46
N LEU A 687 20.07 1.88 -16.34
CA LEU A 687 19.65 2.45 -17.62
C LEU A 687 18.77 3.68 -17.42
N PHE A 688 17.87 3.67 -16.44
CA PHE A 688 17.04 4.81 -16.08
C PHE A 688 17.89 5.99 -15.60
N ALA A 689 18.82 5.76 -14.66
CA ALA A 689 19.71 6.79 -14.17
C ALA A 689 20.61 7.37 -15.28
N ALA A 690 21.20 6.51 -16.12
CA ALA A 690 22.05 6.91 -17.23
C ALA A 690 21.27 7.72 -18.28
N ALA A 691 20.05 7.29 -18.63
CA ALA A 691 19.23 8.01 -19.59
C ALA A 691 18.85 9.41 -19.09
N ILE A 692 18.51 9.56 -17.81
CA ILE A 692 18.18 10.87 -17.26
C ILE A 692 19.41 11.77 -17.20
N ALA A 693 20.54 11.25 -16.72
CA ALA A 693 21.80 11.99 -16.71
C ALA A 693 22.20 12.45 -18.13
N LEU A 694 22.08 11.58 -19.12
CA LEU A 694 22.36 11.88 -20.52
C LEU A 694 21.39 12.93 -21.10
N GLY A 695 20.09 12.83 -20.77
CA GLY A 695 19.08 13.80 -21.19
C GLY A 695 19.33 15.20 -20.60
N ILE A 696 19.63 15.28 -19.30
CA ILE A 696 19.99 16.54 -18.62
C ILE A 696 21.27 17.12 -19.24
N ALA A 697 22.32 16.30 -19.39
CA ALA A 697 23.58 16.73 -19.98
C ALA A 697 23.40 17.27 -21.40
N ARG A 698 22.58 16.60 -22.24
CA ARG A 698 22.24 17.07 -23.58
C ARG A 698 21.55 18.44 -23.55
N SER A 699 20.48 18.58 -22.76
CA SER A 699 19.72 19.82 -22.68
C SER A 699 20.58 20.99 -22.20
N LEU A 700 21.36 20.81 -21.13
CA LEU A 700 22.28 21.82 -20.62
C LEU A 700 23.35 22.19 -21.65
N SER A 701 23.94 21.20 -22.33
CA SER A 701 24.99 21.44 -23.33
C SER A 701 24.46 22.18 -24.56
N LEU A 702 23.30 21.79 -25.09
CA LEU A 702 22.69 22.49 -26.24
C LEU A 702 22.31 23.92 -25.87
N THR A 703 21.72 24.14 -24.69
CA THR A 703 21.38 25.49 -24.22
C THR A 703 22.63 26.34 -23.99
N ALA A 704 23.69 25.80 -23.40
CA ALA A 704 24.95 26.51 -23.20
C ALA A 704 25.61 26.90 -24.53
N LEU A 705 25.66 25.97 -25.50
CA LEU A 705 26.19 26.26 -26.85
C LEU A 705 25.35 27.29 -27.60
N ALA A 706 24.03 27.22 -27.50
CA ALA A 706 23.13 28.19 -28.11
C ALA A 706 23.29 29.59 -27.50
N LEU A 707 23.54 29.68 -26.18
CA LEU A 707 23.85 30.95 -25.49
C LEU A 707 25.24 31.50 -25.88
N TRP A 708 26.26 30.63 -25.95
CA TRP A 708 27.62 31.03 -26.31
C TRP A 708 27.67 31.69 -27.70
N ARG A 709 26.91 31.15 -28.65
CA ARG A 709 26.88 31.63 -30.03
C ARG A 709 25.99 32.85 -30.28
N ARG A 710 25.32 33.42 -29.27
CA ARG A 710 24.67 34.74 -29.40
C ARG A 710 25.64 35.86 -29.81
N ARG A 711 26.95 35.63 -29.74
CA ARG A 711 28.00 36.60 -30.08
C ARG A 711 28.42 36.62 -31.55
N ASP A 712 28.07 35.62 -32.37
CA ASP A 712 28.32 35.66 -33.82
C ASP A 712 27.17 36.41 -34.50
N ALA A 713 27.32 37.73 -34.66
CA ALA A 713 26.36 38.53 -35.41
C ALA A 713 26.28 38.04 -36.88
N ALA A 714 25.10 38.16 -37.48
CA ALA A 714 24.98 38.01 -38.92
C ALA A 714 25.99 38.94 -39.62
N PRO A 715 26.68 38.48 -40.67
CA PRO A 715 27.79 39.24 -41.22
C PRO A 715 27.29 40.62 -41.69
N ALA A 716 28.03 41.68 -41.32
CA ALA A 716 27.86 43.00 -41.92
C ALA A 716 28.50 42.94 -43.32
N VAL A 717 27.72 42.55 -44.32
CA VAL A 717 28.25 42.25 -45.65
C VAL A 717 28.22 43.49 -46.53
N ALA A 718 29.31 43.73 -47.25
CA ALA A 718 29.36 44.74 -48.30
C ALA A 718 28.39 44.35 -49.45
N PRO A 719 27.48 45.24 -49.89
CA PRO A 719 26.39 44.89 -50.81
C PRO A 719 26.80 44.20 -52.13
N HIS A 720 28.04 44.43 -52.59
CA HIS A 720 28.55 43.86 -53.85
C HIS A 720 28.95 42.38 -53.78
N LEU A 721 29.09 41.80 -52.57
CA LEU A 721 29.39 40.37 -52.38
C LEU A 721 28.12 39.52 -52.22
N VAL A 722 26.94 40.16 -52.14
CA VAL A 722 25.66 39.46 -51.97
C VAL A 722 25.06 39.17 -53.36
N PRO A 723 24.65 37.92 -53.64
CA PRO A 723 23.98 37.59 -54.89
C PRO A 723 22.74 38.45 -55.14
N GLY A 724 22.73 39.17 -56.26
CA GLY A 724 21.66 40.13 -56.60
C GLY A 724 20.46 39.52 -57.32
N PHE A 725 20.47 38.21 -57.60
CA PHE A 725 19.37 37.50 -58.27
C PHE A 725 19.18 36.08 -57.73
N VAL A 726 17.95 35.76 -57.34
CA VAL A 726 17.59 34.50 -56.66
C VAL A 726 16.48 33.77 -57.43
N SER A 727 16.64 32.47 -57.65
CA SER A 727 15.55 31.63 -58.15
C SER A 727 14.84 30.95 -56.99
N VAL A 728 13.53 31.18 -56.88
CA VAL A 728 12.67 30.58 -55.87
C VAL A 728 11.86 29.45 -56.51
N LEU A 729 12.05 28.23 -56.03
CA LEU A 729 11.40 27.01 -56.54
C LEU A 729 10.28 26.58 -55.60
N ILE A 730 9.06 26.48 -56.10
CA ILE A 730 7.87 26.09 -55.32
C ILE A 730 7.28 24.81 -55.93
N PRO A 731 7.68 23.60 -55.48
CA PRO A 731 7.04 22.36 -55.87
C PRO A 731 5.64 22.28 -55.27
N ALA A 732 4.65 21.94 -56.10
CA ALA A 732 3.25 21.86 -55.73
C ALA A 732 2.64 20.55 -56.26
N PHE A 733 1.88 19.85 -55.42
CA PHE A 733 1.07 18.71 -55.82
C PHE A 733 -0.22 18.70 -55.00
N ASN A 734 -1.33 19.07 -55.63
CA ASN A 734 -2.63 19.31 -55.01
C ASN A 734 -2.59 20.36 -53.88
N GLU A 735 -2.17 21.58 -54.23
CA GLU A 735 -1.96 22.71 -53.32
C GLU A 735 -2.84 23.94 -53.67
N ALA A 736 -3.97 23.74 -54.37
CA ALA A 736 -4.80 24.82 -54.88
C ALA A 736 -5.28 25.80 -53.80
N ARG A 737 -5.43 25.34 -52.55
CA ARG A 737 -5.88 26.15 -51.42
C ARG A 737 -4.85 27.14 -50.89
N VAL A 738 -3.56 26.88 -51.11
CA VAL A 738 -2.46 27.64 -50.45
C VAL A 738 -1.50 28.30 -51.44
N ILE A 739 -1.40 27.77 -52.67
CA ILE A 739 -0.36 28.17 -53.63
C ILE A 739 -0.40 29.66 -53.99
N GLU A 740 -1.58 30.25 -54.15
CA GLU A 740 -1.70 31.67 -54.51
C GLU A 740 -1.08 32.58 -53.43
N THR A 741 -1.44 32.34 -52.18
CA THR A 741 -0.96 33.14 -51.04
C THR A 741 0.55 33.01 -50.89
N SER A 742 1.09 31.80 -51.04
CA SER A 742 2.53 31.54 -50.97
C SER A 742 3.29 32.30 -52.06
N VAL A 743 2.82 32.24 -53.32
CA VAL A 743 3.43 33.00 -54.43
C VAL A 743 3.36 34.51 -54.19
N ARG A 744 2.21 35.05 -53.76
CA ARG A 744 2.08 36.49 -53.43
C ARG A 744 3.06 36.92 -52.34
N ARG A 745 3.23 36.12 -51.29
CA ARG A 745 4.19 36.39 -50.20
C ARG A 745 5.63 36.43 -50.69
N ILE A 746 6.00 35.52 -51.58
CA ILE A 746 7.33 35.51 -52.19
C ILE A 746 7.54 36.75 -53.08
N LEU A 747 6.55 37.13 -53.90
CA LEU A 747 6.62 38.33 -54.74
C LEU A 747 6.70 39.65 -53.95
N ALA A 748 6.25 39.64 -52.70
CA ALA A 748 6.36 40.77 -51.76
C ALA A 748 7.73 40.87 -51.07
N SER A 749 8.69 40.00 -51.40
CA SER A 749 10.05 40.06 -50.86
C SER A 749 10.76 41.34 -51.28
N THR A 750 11.53 41.92 -50.36
CA THR A 750 12.25 43.19 -50.52
C THR A 750 13.77 42.97 -50.48
N GLY A 751 14.53 43.91 -51.03
CA GLY A 751 16.01 43.92 -50.93
C GLY A 751 16.75 42.93 -51.84
N VAL A 752 16.06 42.17 -52.70
CA VAL A 752 16.69 41.30 -53.70
C VAL A 752 15.81 41.16 -54.94
N ARG A 753 16.41 40.87 -56.11
CA ARG A 753 15.65 40.50 -57.32
C ARG A 753 15.40 39.01 -57.34
N ILE A 754 14.20 38.60 -57.74
CA ILE A 754 13.78 37.20 -57.73
C ILE A 754 13.14 36.78 -59.05
N GLU A 755 13.23 35.50 -59.36
CA GLU A 755 12.25 34.78 -60.19
C GLU A 755 11.60 33.67 -59.36
N VAL A 756 10.33 33.37 -59.63
CA VAL A 756 9.55 32.33 -58.97
C VAL A 756 9.19 31.27 -60.00
N ILE A 757 9.62 30.04 -59.77
CA ILE A 757 9.27 28.89 -60.61
C ILE A 757 8.35 27.99 -59.78
N VAL A 758 7.06 28.00 -60.11
CA VAL A 758 6.08 27.09 -59.54
C VAL A 758 6.11 25.80 -60.35
N ILE A 759 6.36 24.67 -59.69
CA ILE A 759 6.42 23.34 -60.32
C ILE A 759 5.20 22.53 -59.91
N ASP A 760 4.21 22.44 -60.79
CA ASP A 760 3.08 21.53 -60.61
C ASP A 760 3.47 20.09 -60.99
N ASP A 761 3.66 19.23 -60.00
CA ASP A 761 4.04 17.81 -60.15
C ASP A 761 2.80 16.91 -60.42
N GLY A 762 1.96 17.34 -61.36
CA GLY A 762 0.80 16.57 -61.84
C GLY A 762 -0.45 16.68 -60.95
N SER A 763 -0.74 17.87 -60.42
CA SER A 763 -1.93 18.13 -59.59
C SER A 763 -3.24 17.85 -60.33
N THR A 764 -4.24 17.44 -59.55
CA THR A 764 -5.60 17.10 -60.00
C THR A 764 -6.67 18.00 -59.40
N ASP A 765 -6.30 18.97 -58.56
CA ASP A 765 -7.19 19.83 -57.78
C ASP A 765 -7.32 21.26 -58.30
N GLY A 766 -6.79 21.54 -59.50
CA GLY A 766 -6.78 22.89 -60.08
C GLY A 766 -5.61 23.78 -59.68
N THR A 767 -4.56 23.26 -59.01
CA THR A 767 -3.37 24.03 -58.60
C THR A 767 -2.77 24.86 -59.74
N SER A 768 -2.53 24.25 -60.92
CA SER A 768 -2.04 24.97 -62.10
C SER A 768 -2.98 26.09 -62.55
N ASP A 769 -4.30 25.90 -62.47
CA ASP A 769 -5.28 26.87 -62.94
C ASP A 769 -5.28 28.12 -62.05
N VAL A 770 -5.13 27.94 -60.74
CA VAL A 770 -4.96 29.04 -59.77
C VAL A 770 -3.71 29.86 -60.11
N VAL A 771 -2.58 29.21 -60.39
CA VAL A 771 -1.32 29.90 -60.70
C VAL A 771 -1.42 30.66 -62.03
N ARG A 772 -1.99 30.04 -63.07
CA ARG A 772 -2.21 30.72 -64.36
C ARG A 772 -3.16 31.91 -64.21
N GLY A 773 -4.27 31.74 -63.51
CA GLY A 773 -5.25 32.79 -63.30
C GLY A 773 -4.70 34.00 -62.53
N ALA A 774 -3.88 33.77 -61.51
CA ALA A 774 -3.38 34.84 -60.65
C ALA A 774 -2.08 35.51 -61.14
N PHE A 775 -1.23 34.82 -61.89
CA PHE A 775 0.14 35.28 -62.17
C PHE A 775 0.61 35.20 -63.63
N ALA A 776 -0.25 34.84 -64.59
CA ALA A 776 0.17 34.70 -66.00
C ALA A 776 0.84 35.96 -66.60
N ILE A 777 0.52 37.15 -66.09
CA ILE A 777 1.08 38.42 -66.57
C ILE A 777 2.28 38.92 -65.74
N ASP A 778 2.64 38.29 -64.61
CA ASP A 778 3.80 38.70 -63.83
C ASP A 778 5.06 38.04 -64.42
N PRO A 779 5.99 38.81 -65.03
CA PRO A 779 7.16 38.26 -65.70
C PRO A 779 8.15 37.57 -64.74
N ARG A 780 7.98 37.75 -63.44
CA ARG A 780 8.78 37.08 -62.41
C ARG A 780 8.30 35.65 -62.14
N VAL A 781 7.07 35.28 -62.52
CA VAL A 781 6.48 33.95 -62.21
C VAL A 781 6.47 33.06 -63.45
N ARG A 782 6.94 31.82 -63.28
CA ARG A 782 6.91 30.76 -64.30
C ARG A 782 6.23 29.52 -63.74
N LEU A 783 5.27 28.97 -64.47
CA LEU A 783 4.63 27.69 -64.15
C LEU A 783 5.22 26.57 -65.01
N LEU A 784 5.66 25.50 -64.36
CA LEU A 784 6.07 24.24 -65.00
C LEU A 784 5.07 23.15 -64.61
N THR A 785 4.44 22.48 -65.58
CA THR A 785 3.52 21.37 -65.33
C THR A 785 4.18 20.06 -65.74
N LEU A 786 4.30 19.10 -64.82
CA LEU A 786 4.98 17.82 -64.99
C LEU A 786 4.03 16.64 -64.74
N SER A 787 4.44 15.45 -65.18
CA SER A 787 3.84 14.18 -64.72
C SER A 787 4.34 13.86 -63.31
N ASN A 788 3.45 13.49 -62.39
CA ASN A 788 3.81 13.18 -61.00
C ASN A 788 5.01 12.22 -60.91
N GLY A 789 6.11 12.72 -60.37
CA GLY A 789 7.33 11.95 -60.15
C GLY A 789 7.99 12.20 -58.80
N GLY A 790 7.38 13.01 -57.93
CA GLY A 790 7.86 13.33 -56.60
C GLY A 790 8.65 14.64 -56.55
N LYS A 791 8.68 15.23 -55.35
CA LYS A 791 9.23 16.57 -55.08
C LYS A 791 10.68 16.75 -55.56
N ALA A 792 11.57 15.78 -55.31
CA ALA A 792 12.97 15.88 -55.70
C ALA A 792 13.15 15.97 -57.23
N ARG A 793 12.41 15.17 -58.00
CA ARG A 793 12.39 15.23 -59.48
C ARG A 793 11.85 16.57 -59.98
N ALA A 794 10.76 17.05 -59.37
CA ALA A 794 10.17 18.35 -59.68
C ALA A 794 11.17 19.50 -59.45
N LEU A 795 11.85 19.50 -58.30
CA LEU A 795 12.89 20.46 -57.95
C LEU A 795 14.09 20.40 -58.90
N ASN A 796 14.59 19.21 -59.25
CA ASN A 796 15.70 19.05 -60.21
C ASN A 796 15.35 19.56 -61.61
N THR A 797 14.11 19.34 -62.05
CA THR A 797 13.62 19.81 -63.35
C THR A 797 13.59 21.34 -63.43
N ALA A 798 13.17 21.99 -62.35
CA ALA A 798 13.20 23.45 -62.26
C ALA A 798 14.61 24.00 -62.02
N LEU A 799 15.44 23.31 -61.25
CA LEU A 799 16.85 23.67 -61.03
C LEU A 799 17.60 23.75 -62.37
N ALA A 800 17.37 22.84 -63.31
CA ALA A 800 17.96 22.90 -64.65
C ALA A 800 17.60 24.19 -65.43
N GLN A 801 16.50 24.87 -65.07
CA GLN A 801 15.98 26.07 -65.74
C GLN A 801 16.10 27.36 -64.90
N ALA A 802 16.64 27.24 -63.69
CA ALA A 802 16.82 28.34 -62.74
C ALA A 802 18.05 29.19 -63.13
N ARG A 803 17.90 30.51 -63.07
CA ARG A 803 18.88 31.50 -63.53
C ARG A 803 19.63 32.22 -62.42
N GLY A 804 19.20 32.09 -61.16
CA GLY A 804 19.81 32.74 -60.01
C GLY A 804 21.07 32.03 -59.49
N ASP A 805 22.01 32.82 -58.98
CA ASP A 805 23.24 32.32 -58.32
C ASP A 805 22.94 31.68 -56.95
N VAL A 806 21.77 32.01 -56.39
CA VAL A 806 21.19 31.39 -55.20
C VAL A 806 19.84 30.79 -55.56
N VAL A 807 19.64 29.56 -55.10
CA VAL A 807 18.40 28.82 -55.24
C VAL A 807 17.74 28.69 -53.87
N ILE A 808 16.48 29.10 -53.78
CA ILE A 808 15.65 28.88 -52.60
C ILE A 808 14.58 27.86 -52.98
N ALA A 809 14.43 26.81 -52.19
CA ALA A 809 13.27 25.93 -52.27
C ALA A 809 12.40 26.16 -51.04
N LEU A 810 11.09 26.28 -51.25
CA LEU A 810 10.09 26.31 -50.19
C LEU A 810 8.90 25.42 -50.52
N ASP A 811 8.20 24.95 -49.49
CA ASP A 811 6.96 24.22 -49.65
C ASP A 811 5.81 25.16 -50.08
N ALA A 812 4.85 24.65 -50.84
CA ALA A 812 3.72 25.42 -51.39
C ALA A 812 2.77 26.01 -50.33
N ASP A 813 2.86 25.57 -49.07
CA ASP A 813 2.09 26.05 -47.92
C ASP A 813 2.87 27.05 -47.04
N THR A 814 4.07 27.44 -47.45
CA THR A 814 4.97 28.26 -46.64
C THR A 814 4.97 29.73 -47.06
N GLN A 815 4.80 30.61 -46.07
CA GLN A 815 4.75 32.07 -46.25
C GLN A 815 5.99 32.74 -45.67
N PHE A 816 6.78 33.40 -46.51
CA PHE A 816 7.96 34.15 -46.07
C PHE A 816 7.57 35.56 -45.58
N GLU A 817 8.31 36.06 -44.59
CA GLU A 817 8.29 37.49 -44.27
C GLU A 817 9.05 38.28 -45.36
N ALA A 818 8.70 39.56 -45.53
CA ALA A 818 9.17 40.38 -46.65
C ALA A 818 10.70 40.54 -46.74
N ASP A 819 11.44 40.34 -45.65
CA ASP A 819 12.90 40.43 -45.60
C ASP A 819 13.60 39.06 -45.54
N THR A 820 12.86 37.95 -45.53
CA THR A 820 13.38 36.58 -45.36
C THR A 820 14.42 36.24 -46.42
N ILE A 821 14.13 36.50 -47.70
CA ILE A 821 15.04 36.19 -48.80
C ILE A 821 16.32 37.03 -48.70
N ALA A 822 16.21 38.32 -48.38
CA ALA A 822 17.37 39.19 -48.17
C ALA A 822 18.25 38.72 -47.00
N ARG A 823 17.61 38.29 -45.89
CA ARG A 823 18.31 37.73 -44.73
C ARG A 823 18.99 36.40 -45.01
N LEU A 824 18.41 35.54 -45.84
CA LEU A 824 19.08 34.30 -46.26
C LEU A 824 20.27 34.60 -47.18
N THR A 825 20.09 35.49 -48.14
CA THR A 825 21.09 35.76 -49.17
C THR A 825 22.34 36.47 -48.66
N ARG A 826 22.23 37.29 -47.61
CA ARG A 826 23.39 38.01 -47.02
C ARG A 826 24.54 37.08 -46.66
N TRP A 827 24.26 35.86 -46.21
CA TRP A 827 25.28 34.90 -45.82
C TRP A 827 26.17 34.41 -46.97
N PHE A 828 25.71 34.48 -48.22
CA PHE A 828 26.52 34.10 -49.38
C PHE A 828 27.62 35.11 -49.73
N GLY A 829 27.74 36.21 -48.99
CA GLY A 829 28.95 37.03 -49.00
C GLY A 829 30.20 36.26 -48.55
N ASP A 830 30.05 35.20 -47.73
CA ASP A 830 31.15 34.26 -47.45
C ASP A 830 31.19 33.18 -48.55
N PRO A 831 32.27 33.09 -49.34
CA PRO A 831 32.39 32.12 -50.42
C PRO A 831 32.45 30.67 -49.92
N ALA A 832 32.73 30.40 -48.63
CA ALA A 832 32.72 29.06 -48.08
C ALA A 832 31.31 28.55 -47.73
N ILE A 833 30.31 29.43 -47.71
CA ILE A 833 28.92 29.06 -47.41
C ILE A 833 28.24 28.50 -48.66
N GLY A 834 27.84 27.24 -48.58
CA GLY A 834 27.08 26.54 -49.64
C GLY A 834 25.57 26.51 -49.37
N ALA A 835 25.15 26.63 -48.11
CA ALA A 835 23.73 26.64 -47.75
C ALA A 835 23.44 27.46 -46.49
N VAL A 836 22.21 27.96 -46.38
CA VAL A 836 21.72 28.77 -45.26
C VAL A 836 20.35 28.25 -44.83
N ALA A 837 20.22 27.88 -43.56
CA ALA A 837 18.95 27.50 -42.96
C ALA A 837 18.26 28.71 -42.33
N GLY A 838 16.98 28.92 -42.64
CA GLY A 838 16.14 29.89 -41.95
C GLY A 838 15.38 29.30 -40.76
N CYS A 839 14.49 30.11 -40.19
CA CYS A 839 13.63 29.80 -39.06
C CYS A 839 12.22 29.45 -39.53
N ALA A 840 11.86 28.16 -39.52
CA ALA A 840 10.48 27.74 -39.76
C ALA A 840 9.63 27.92 -38.49
N LYS A 841 8.42 28.46 -38.63
CA LYS A 841 7.44 28.65 -37.55
C LYS A 841 6.07 28.12 -37.94
N VAL A 842 5.32 27.64 -36.97
CA VAL A 842 3.94 27.17 -37.17
C VAL A 842 2.99 28.37 -37.20
N GLY A 843 2.28 28.54 -38.31
CA GLY A 843 1.29 29.61 -38.52
C GLY A 843 -0.13 29.27 -38.07
N ASN A 844 -0.56 28.01 -38.20
CA ASN A 844 -1.93 27.58 -37.84
C ASN A 844 -2.04 27.03 -36.40
N ARG A 845 -1.91 27.89 -35.39
CA ARG A 845 -1.94 27.51 -33.95
C ARG A 845 -3.36 27.28 -33.39
N VAL A 846 -4.19 26.59 -34.15
CA VAL A 846 -5.64 26.42 -33.92
C VAL A 846 -5.98 25.44 -32.80
N ASN A 847 -5.16 24.43 -32.52
CA ASN A 847 -5.46 23.40 -31.52
C ASN A 847 -4.23 22.97 -30.71
N LEU A 848 -4.41 22.02 -29.78
CA LEU A 848 -3.34 21.58 -28.89
C LEU A 848 -2.16 20.94 -29.63
N ILE A 849 -2.41 20.20 -30.72
CA ILE A 849 -1.39 19.53 -31.53
C ILE A 849 -0.51 20.56 -32.25
N THR A 850 -1.13 21.53 -32.93
CA THR A 850 -0.39 22.58 -33.64
C THR A 850 0.34 23.50 -32.68
N ARG A 851 -0.21 23.74 -31.47
CA ARG A 851 0.46 24.48 -30.38
C ARG A 851 1.64 23.71 -29.77
N TRP A 852 1.56 22.39 -29.63
CA TRP A 852 2.68 21.56 -29.19
C TRP A 852 3.78 21.47 -30.24
N GLN A 853 3.43 21.39 -31.52
CA GLN A 853 4.41 21.44 -32.60
C GLN A 853 5.11 22.81 -32.67
N ALA A 854 4.36 23.91 -32.49
CA ALA A 854 4.95 25.24 -32.39
C ALA A 854 5.94 25.34 -31.22
N LEU A 855 5.59 24.74 -30.08
CA LEU A 855 6.46 24.68 -28.91
C LEU A 855 7.75 23.88 -29.21
N GLU A 856 7.63 22.70 -29.81
CA GLU A 856 8.77 21.86 -30.21
C GLU A 856 9.71 22.56 -31.20
N TYR A 857 9.16 23.32 -32.17
CA TYR A 857 9.98 24.05 -33.14
C TYR A 857 10.92 25.03 -32.43
N VAL A 858 10.46 25.69 -31.37
CA VAL A 858 11.25 26.64 -30.59
C VAL A 858 12.22 25.91 -29.64
N THR A 859 11.71 25.00 -28.81
CA THR A 859 12.49 24.39 -27.70
C THR A 859 13.44 23.29 -28.16
N ALA A 860 13.14 22.60 -29.25
CA ALA A 860 13.98 21.54 -29.81
C ALA A 860 14.66 21.99 -31.10
N GLN A 861 13.90 22.23 -32.18
CA GLN A 861 14.51 22.38 -33.51
C GLN A 861 15.39 23.63 -33.64
N GLN A 862 14.91 24.78 -33.19
CA GLN A 862 15.66 26.04 -33.27
C GLN A 862 16.84 26.07 -32.31
N LEU A 863 16.65 25.61 -31.07
CA LEU A 863 17.71 25.53 -30.07
C LEU A 863 18.83 24.57 -30.54
N GLU A 864 18.44 23.38 -31.00
CA GLU A 864 19.36 22.36 -31.51
C GLU A 864 20.10 22.87 -32.76
N ARG A 865 19.41 23.51 -33.71
CA ARG A 865 20.04 24.08 -34.92
C ARG A 865 21.08 25.14 -34.59
N ARG A 866 20.81 26.01 -33.62
CA ARG A 866 21.76 27.05 -33.16
C ARG A 866 23.03 26.44 -32.58
N ALA A 867 22.91 25.45 -31.70
CA ALA A 867 24.04 24.70 -31.16
C ALA A 867 24.76 23.88 -32.25
N LEU A 868 23.98 23.23 -33.12
CA LEU A 868 24.31 22.54 -34.37
C LEU A 868 25.34 23.29 -35.21
N ALA A 869 24.94 24.50 -35.55
CA ALA A 869 25.71 25.38 -36.40
C ALA A 869 27.04 25.78 -35.74
N ALA A 870 27.10 25.90 -34.40
CA ALA A 870 28.31 26.32 -33.68
C ALA A 870 29.47 25.35 -33.88
N LEU A 871 29.12 24.09 -34.11
CA LEU A 871 30.06 22.99 -34.24
C LEU A 871 30.27 22.57 -35.71
N GLY A 872 29.68 23.29 -36.68
CA GLY A 872 29.70 22.87 -38.09
C GLY A 872 29.03 21.50 -38.29
N ALA A 873 27.94 21.27 -37.56
CA ALA A 873 27.29 19.97 -37.42
C ALA A 873 25.80 20.01 -37.80
N VAL A 874 25.35 21.02 -38.55
CA VAL A 874 23.96 21.15 -39.00
C VAL A 874 23.60 19.94 -39.86
N THR A 875 22.59 19.18 -39.48
CA THR A 875 22.20 17.98 -40.23
C THR A 875 21.14 18.26 -41.28
N VAL A 876 20.33 19.31 -41.12
CA VAL A 876 19.23 19.65 -42.03
C VAL A 876 19.07 21.16 -42.22
N VAL A 877 19.03 21.60 -43.46
CA VAL A 877 18.48 22.89 -43.90
C VAL A 877 17.01 22.63 -44.24
N PRO A 878 16.01 23.25 -43.58
CA PRO A 878 14.62 22.86 -43.74
C PRO A 878 14.14 23.14 -45.16
N GLY A 879 13.44 22.18 -45.77
CA GLY A 879 12.81 22.37 -47.08
C GLY A 879 11.77 23.50 -47.14
N ALA A 880 11.25 23.95 -45.99
CA ALA A 880 10.35 25.09 -45.90
C ALA A 880 11.08 26.45 -45.99
N VAL A 881 12.34 26.54 -45.54
CA VAL A 881 13.10 27.80 -45.53
C VAL A 881 14.60 27.52 -45.61
N GLY A 882 15.08 27.33 -46.84
CA GLY A 882 16.48 27.06 -47.13
C GLY A 882 16.95 27.78 -48.38
N ALA A 883 18.15 28.33 -48.33
CA ALA A 883 18.83 28.91 -49.48
C ALA A 883 20.12 28.14 -49.77
N TRP A 884 20.44 27.98 -51.05
CA TRP A 884 21.55 27.18 -51.54
C TRP A 884 22.34 27.94 -52.58
N ARG A 885 23.68 27.93 -52.48
CA ARG A 885 24.55 28.44 -53.53
C ARG A 885 24.45 27.52 -54.73
N ARG A 886 24.21 28.07 -55.93
CA ARG A 886 24.00 27.28 -57.15
C ARG A 886 25.14 26.29 -57.41
N VAL A 887 26.37 26.78 -57.35
CA VAL A 887 27.59 25.96 -57.56
C VAL A 887 27.68 24.78 -56.57
N ALA A 888 27.24 24.98 -55.32
CA ALA A 888 27.25 23.92 -54.33
C ALA A 888 26.20 22.83 -54.63
N LEU A 889 25.01 23.22 -55.14
CA LEU A 889 23.98 22.28 -55.58
C LEU A 889 24.44 21.46 -56.79
N ASP A 890 25.01 22.12 -57.80
CA ASP A 890 25.47 21.46 -59.02
C ASP A 890 26.59 20.45 -58.70
N GLN A 891 27.51 20.79 -57.79
CA GLN A 891 28.60 19.89 -57.37
C GLN A 891 28.12 18.58 -56.72
N VAL A 892 26.98 18.61 -56.03
CA VAL A 892 26.42 17.42 -55.36
C VAL A 892 25.37 16.69 -56.20
N GLY A 893 25.09 17.18 -57.41
CA GLY A 893 24.16 16.55 -58.35
C GLY A 893 22.68 16.94 -58.15
N GLY A 894 22.41 18.08 -57.50
CA GLY A 894 21.04 18.55 -57.23
C GLY A 894 20.37 17.83 -56.05
N TYR A 895 19.03 17.80 -56.05
CA TYR A 895 18.22 17.21 -54.99
C TYR A 895 18.20 15.66 -55.11
N PRO A 896 18.49 14.91 -54.04
CA PRO A 896 18.52 13.45 -54.08
C PRO A 896 17.12 12.83 -54.16
N GLU A 897 16.97 11.80 -55.00
CA GLU A 897 15.68 11.12 -55.27
C GLU A 897 15.50 9.78 -54.53
N ASP A 898 16.53 9.31 -53.81
CA ASP A 898 16.55 7.99 -53.16
C ASP A 898 16.21 8.01 -51.65
N THR A 899 15.90 9.19 -51.10
CA THR A 899 15.49 9.41 -49.70
C THR A 899 14.14 10.15 -49.61
N LEU A 900 13.41 9.97 -48.50
CA LEU A 900 12.16 10.71 -48.21
C LEU A 900 12.39 12.09 -47.53
N ALA A 901 13.63 12.40 -47.21
CA ALA A 901 14.08 13.65 -46.59
C ALA A 901 15.19 14.25 -47.45
N GLU A 902 14.81 14.71 -48.65
CA GLU A 902 15.70 15.21 -49.68
C GLU A 902 16.55 16.39 -49.19
N ASP A 903 15.97 17.22 -48.33
CA ASP A 903 16.57 18.40 -47.73
C ASP A 903 17.70 18.05 -46.75
N GLN A 904 17.49 17.05 -45.91
CA GLN A 904 18.51 16.55 -44.99
C GLN A 904 19.65 15.84 -45.72
N ASP A 905 19.33 15.00 -46.71
CA ASP A 905 20.34 14.32 -47.52
C ASP A 905 21.22 15.33 -48.27
N LEU A 906 20.59 16.33 -48.91
CA LEU A 906 21.28 17.42 -49.59
C LEU A 906 22.18 18.22 -48.64
N THR A 907 21.70 18.53 -47.43
CA THR A 907 22.48 19.24 -46.40
C THR A 907 23.76 18.48 -46.02
N ILE A 908 23.67 17.17 -45.86
CA ILE A 908 24.81 16.31 -45.55
C ILE A 908 25.74 16.20 -46.76
N ALA A 909 25.18 16.08 -47.98
CA ALA A 909 25.94 16.00 -49.22
C ALA A 909 26.78 17.27 -49.49
N VAL A 910 26.19 18.45 -49.31
CA VAL A 910 26.87 19.75 -49.48
C VAL A 910 28.03 19.90 -48.50
N GLN A 911 27.83 19.55 -47.22
CA GLN A 911 28.93 19.57 -46.25
C GLN A 911 29.99 18.53 -46.55
N ARG A 912 29.61 17.33 -47.01
CA ARG A 912 30.54 16.30 -47.45
C ARG A 912 31.42 16.76 -48.61
N ALA A 913 30.91 17.64 -49.46
CA ALA A 913 31.67 18.27 -50.55
C ALA A 913 32.58 19.43 -50.09
N GLY A 914 32.58 19.79 -48.80
CA GLY A 914 33.49 20.78 -48.21
C GLY A 914 32.85 22.14 -47.90
N TRP A 915 31.58 22.35 -48.24
CA TRP A 915 30.88 23.61 -47.99
C TRP A 915 30.42 23.74 -46.53
N ARG A 916 30.32 24.99 -46.05
CA ARG A 916 29.75 25.31 -44.73
C ARG A 916 28.26 25.62 -44.84
N VAL A 917 27.54 25.31 -43.77
CA VAL A 917 26.12 25.63 -43.61
C VAL A 917 25.96 26.69 -42.52
N ALA A 918 25.32 27.81 -42.87
CA ALA A 918 24.97 28.86 -41.93
C ALA A 918 23.51 28.77 -41.48
N CYS A 919 23.16 29.49 -40.42
CA CYS A 919 21.80 29.55 -39.91
C CYS A 919 21.43 30.99 -39.60
N ASP A 920 20.31 31.45 -40.16
CA ASP A 920 19.74 32.75 -39.90
C ASP A 920 18.43 32.59 -39.13
N ASN A 921 18.40 33.05 -37.88
CA ASN A 921 17.20 32.91 -37.04
C ASN A 921 16.18 34.04 -37.25
N GLU A 922 16.54 35.06 -38.03
CA GLU A 922 15.68 36.19 -38.36
C GLU A 922 15.02 36.02 -39.74
N ALA A 923 15.56 35.12 -40.58
CA ALA A 923 14.90 34.69 -41.81
C ALA A 923 13.71 33.76 -41.49
N VAL A 924 12.55 34.35 -41.22
CA VAL A 924 11.37 33.63 -40.72
C VAL A 924 10.41 33.21 -41.84
N ALA A 925 9.98 31.95 -41.81
CA ALA A 925 8.94 31.42 -42.68
C ALA A 925 7.83 30.74 -41.87
N TRP A 926 6.58 31.05 -42.19
CA TRP A 926 5.39 30.50 -41.54
C TRP A 926 4.81 29.35 -42.36
N THR A 927 4.71 28.16 -41.77
CA THR A 927 4.23 26.93 -42.41
C THR A 927 3.02 26.34 -41.69
N GLU A 928 2.27 25.48 -42.38
CA GLU A 928 1.09 24.79 -41.85
C GLU A 928 1.48 23.50 -41.11
N ALA A 929 1.18 23.42 -39.82
CA ALA A 929 1.31 22.21 -39.01
C ALA A 929 0.06 21.30 -39.13
N PRO A 930 0.20 19.97 -39.04
CA PRO A 930 -0.93 19.06 -39.05
C PRO A 930 -1.93 19.32 -37.90
N GLU A 931 -3.21 19.45 -38.25
CA GLU A 931 -4.28 19.70 -37.27
C GLU A 931 -4.81 18.44 -36.57
N THR A 932 -4.47 17.23 -37.07
CA THR A 932 -4.91 15.95 -36.49
C THR A 932 -3.74 15.04 -36.12
N VAL A 933 -3.95 14.16 -35.12
CA VAL A 933 -2.94 13.17 -34.69
C VAL A 933 -2.51 12.27 -35.86
N ARG A 934 -3.46 11.86 -36.71
CA ARG A 934 -3.19 11.01 -37.88
C ARG A 934 -2.29 11.72 -38.89
N ALA A 935 -2.56 13.00 -39.18
CA ALA A 935 -1.75 13.80 -40.09
C ALA A 935 -0.35 14.06 -39.49
N LEU A 936 -0.27 14.40 -38.20
CA LEU A 936 1.01 14.54 -37.50
C LEU A 936 1.84 13.25 -37.57
N PHE A 937 1.22 12.10 -37.28
CA PHE A 937 1.90 10.81 -37.31
C PHE A 937 2.47 10.50 -38.70
N LYS A 938 1.71 10.77 -39.78
CA LYS A 938 2.19 10.61 -41.17
C LYS A 938 3.38 11.52 -41.47
N GLN A 939 3.30 12.80 -41.09
CA GLN A 939 4.39 13.76 -41.27
C GLN A 939 5.66 13.30 -40.54
N ARG A 940 5.54 12.99 -39.24
CA ARG A 940 6.68 12.60 -38.42
C ARG A 940 7.27 11.25 -38.81
N PHE A 941 6.44 10.31 -39.25
CA PHE A 941 6.94 9.03 -39.80
C PHE A 941 7.80 9.24 -41.03
N ARG A 942 7.38 10.12 -41.95
CA ARG A 942 8.19 10.46 -43.13
C ARG A 942 9.53 11.06 -42.73
N TRP A 943 9.53 12.01 -41.79
CA TRP A 943 10.77 12.65 -41.32
C TRP A 943 11.70 11.64 -40.62
N ALA A 944 11.17 10.83 -39.70
CA ALA A 944 11.96 9.83 -38.99
C ALA A 944 12.53 8.76 -39.95
N TYR A 945 11.73 8.26 -40.90
CA TYR A 945 12.19 7.28 -41.88
C TYR A 945 13.21 7.89 -42.85
N GLY A 946 12.96 9.09 -43.37
CA GLY A 946 13.91 9.81 -44.23
C GLY A 946 15.23 10.09 -43.50
N THR A 947 15.17 10.50 -42.24
CA THR A 947 16.36 10.68 -41.39
C THR A 947 17.16 9.38 -41.28
N LEU A 948 16.51 8.24 -41.03
CA LEU A 948 17.19 6.94 -40.99
C LEU A 948 17.88 6.60 -42.31
N GLN A 949 17.24 6.91 -43.45
CA GLN A 949 17.83 6.71 -44.77
C GLN A 949 19.09 7.58 -44.93
N CYS A 950 19.03 8.85 -44.53
CA CYS A 950 20.18 9.77 -44.59
C CYS A 950 21.33 9.31 -43.69
N LEU A 951 21.04 8.95 -42.44
CA LEU A 951 22.04 8.43 -41.50
C LEU A 951 22.70 7.15 -42.03
N TRP A 952 21.92 6.25 -42.64
CA TRP A 952 22.44 5.02 -43.25
C TRP A 952 23.29 5.30 -44.49
N LYS A 953 22.82 6.16 -45.40
CA LYS A 953 23.50 6.56 -46.64
C LYS A 953 24.86 7.20 -46.36
N HIS A 954 24.94 8.04 -45.33
CA HIS A 954 26.14 8.81 -44.98
C HIS A 954 26.94 8.27 -43.79
N ARG A 955 26.63 7.05 -43.31
CA ARG A 955 27.30 6.43 -42.14
C ARG A 955 28.83 6.38 -42.21
N ALA A 956 29.39 6.31 -43.43
CA ALA A 956 30.84 6.29 -43.65
C ALA A 956 31.55 7.57 -43.18
N LEU A 957 30.83 8.69 -43.04
CA LEU A 957 31.40 9.94 -42.55
C LEU A 957 31.88 9.84 -41.10
N ILE A 958 31.19 9.05 -40.26
CA ILE A 958 31.58 8.81 -38.86
C ILE A 958 32.97 8.16 -38.82
N GLY A 959 33.18 7.08 -39.59
CA GLY A 959 34.47 6.39 -39.66
C GLY A 959 35.59 7.22 -40.30
N ARG A 960 35.25 8.13 -41.23
CA ARG A 960 36.22 9.03 -41.87
C ARG A 960 36.57 10.26 -41.03
N GLY A 961 35.72 10.64 -40.07
CA GLY A 961 35.91 11.79 -39.19
C GLY A 961 35.88 13.16 -39.89
N ARG A 962 35.43 13.25 -41.15
CA ARG A 962 35.39 14.48 -41.95
C ARG A 962 34.06 14.60 -42.73
N PRO A 963 33.42 15.79 -42.76
CA PRO A 963 33.73 17.00 -41.99
C PRO A 963 33.61 16.78 -40.47
N ARG A 964 34.50 17.38 -39.67
CA ARG A 964 34.65 17.04 -38.24
C ARG A 964 33.35 17.24 -37.45
N GLY A 965 32.70 18.39 -37.59
CA GLY A 965 31.45 18.69 -36.89
C GLY A 965 30.36 17.67 -37.19
N LEU A 966 30.08 17.43 -38.46
CA LEU A 966 29.06 16.48 -38.88
C LEU A 966 29.38 15.03 -38.46
N ALA A 967 30.64 14.60 -38.61
CA ALA A 967 31.06 13.23 -38.32
C ALA A 967 31.07 12.91 -36.81
N TRP A 968 31.54 13.84 -35.97
CA TRP A 968 31.72 13.60 -34.52
C TRP A 968 30.55 14.10 -33.68
N VAL A 969 29.76 15.05 -34.17
CA VAL A 969 28.64 15.63 -33.43
C VAL A 969 27.32 15.38 -34.15
N GLY A 970 27.18 15.85 -35.40
CA GLY A 970 25.88 15.90 -36.08
C GLY A 970 25.21 14.55 -36.29
N LEU A 971 25.92 13.59 -36.91
CA LEU A 971 25.37 12.24 -37.15
C LEU A 971 25.27 11.41 -35.86
N PRO A 972 26.29 11.36 -34.98
CA PRO A 972 26.20 10.59 -33.73
C PRO A 972 25.08 11.08 -32.81
N GLN A 973 24.91 12.40 -32.65
CA GLN A 973 23.85 12.93 -31.79
C GLN A 973 22.45 12.66 -32.36
N ALA A 974 22.27 12.72 -33.68
CA ALA A 974 21.00 12.36 -34.32
C ALA A 974 20.69 10.87 -34.11
N LEU A 975 21.67 9.98 -34.30
CA LEU A 975 21.51 8.55 -34.03
C LEU A 975 21.17 8.28 -32.56
N LEU A 976 21.91 8.90 -31.63
CA LEU A 976 21.76 8.67 -30.19
C LEU A 976 20.46 9.26 -29.65
N PHE A 977 20.13 10.52 -29.94
CA PHE A 977 19.02 11.21 -29.29
C PHE A 977 17.70 11.15 -30.06
N GLN A 978 17.71 11.11 -31.40
CA GLN A 978 16.47 10.99 -32.16
C GLN A 978 15.97 9.54 -32.22
N PHE A 979 16.90 8.57 -32.23
CA PHE A 979 16.57 7.14 -32.29
C PHE A 979 16.89 6.39 -31.00
N GLY A 980 18.17 6.30 -30.60
CA GLY A 980 18.58 5.49 -29.45
C GLY A 980 17.80 5.79 -28.17
N PHE A 981 17.78 7.05 -27.76
CA PHE A 981 17.06 7.54 -26.59
C PHE A 981 15.54 7.32 -26.74
N THR A 982 14.98 7.64 -27.89
CA THR A 982 13.54 7.46 -28.18
C THR A 982 13.10 5.99 -28.14
N LEU A 983 13.96 5.05 -28.52
CA LEU A 983 13.67 3.61 -28.45
C LEU A 983 13.65 3.09 -27.01
N VAL A 984 14.47 3.68 -26.12
CA VAL A 984 14.53 3.32 -24.69
C VAL A 984 13.49 4.09 -23.86
N ALA A 985 13.05 5.26 -24.31
CA ALA A 985 12.15 6.14 -23.57
C ALA A 985 10.81 5.52 -23.13
N PRO A 986 10.14 4.62 -23.89
CA PRO A 986 8.97 3.90 -23.39
C PRO A 986 9.26 3.06 -22.14
N LEU A 987 10.43 2.43 -22.06
CA LEU A 987 10.84 1.64 -20.89
C LEU A 987 11.10 2.55 -19.68
N ILE A 988 11.65 3.74 -19.92
CA ILE A 988 11.85 4.77 -18.89
C ILE A 988 10.50 5.24 -18.35
N ASP A 989 9.52 5.52 -19.22
CA ASP A 989 8.17 5.94 -18.81
C ASP A 989 7.46 4.84 -18.01
N LEU A 990 7.56 3.57 -18.44
CA LEU A 990 7.02 2.43 -17.68
C LEU A 990 7.72 2.25 -16.34
N GLY A 991 9.04 2.37 -16.29
CA GLY A 991 9.82 2.32 -15.05
C GLY A 991 9.45 3.44 -14.08
N LEU A 992 9.21 4.65 -14.59
CA LEU A 992 8.72 5.77 -13.79
C LEU A 992 7.32 5.50 -13.22
N ILE A 993 6.39 5.01 -14.05
CA ILE A 993 5.03 4.65 -13.60
C ILE A 993 5.09 3.55 -12.53
N ALA A 994 5.89 2.51 -12.75
CA ALA A 994 6.08 1.44 -11.77
C ALA A 994 6.75 1.93 -10.48
N GLY A 995 7.72 2.84 -10.57
CA GLY A 995 8.41 3.43 -9.43
C GLY A 995 7.49 4.33 -8.59
N VAL A 996 6.72 5.21 -9.23
CA VAL A 996 5.74 6.07 -8.56
C VAL A 996 4.60 5.24 -7.98
N GLY A 997 4.02 4.31 -8.76
CA GLY A 997 2.97 3.41 -8.31
C GLY A 997 3.42 2.51 -7.15
N GLY A 998 4.63 1.97 -7.23
CA GLY A 998 5.22 1.16 -6.16
C GLY A 998 5.51 1.98 -4.89
N THR A 999 5.92 3.24 -5.03
CA THR A 999 6.14 4.13 -3.88
C THR A 999 4.81 4.55 -3.24
N ALA A 1000 3.80 4.88 -4.06
CA ALA A 1000 2.45 5.15 -3.59
C ALA A 1000 1.84 3.93 -2.89
N TRP A 1001 2.06 2.73 -3.43
CA TRP A 1001 1.66 1.47 -2.81
C TRP A 1001 2.35 1.26 -1.46
N ARG A 1002 3.67 1.47 -1.36
CA ARG A 1002 4.39 1.36 -0.07
C ARG A 1002 3.91 2.37 0.96
N VAL A 1003 3.60 3.61 0.57
CA VAL A 1003 3.02 4.62 1.46
C VAL A 1003 1.61 4.23 1.92
N TYR A 1004 0.80 3.68 1.02
CA TYR A 1004 -0.52 3.17 1.35
C TYR A 1004 -0.45 1.98 2.33
N ASP A 1005 0.48 1.06 2.10
CA ASP A 1005 0.61 -0.21 2.83
C ASP A 1005 1.33 -0.06 4.18
N ARG A 1006 2.40 0.75 4.25
CA ARG A 1006 3.26 0.92 5.44
C ARG A 1006 3.01 2.23 6.20
N GLY A 1007 2.16 3.11 5.68
CA GLY A 1007 1.98 4.45 6.21
C GLY A 1007 3.08 5.44 5.80
N TRP A 1008 2.80 6.72 6.00
CA TRP A 1008 3.69 7.81 5.61
C TRP A 1008 5.00 7.82 6.42
N ASP A 1009 4.96 7.45 7.70
CA ASP A 1009 6.13 7.51 8.57
C ASP A 1009 7.22 6.51 8.15
N ALA A 1010 6.84 5.32 7.67
CA ALA A 1010 7.77 4.30 7.23
C ALA A 1010 8.25 4.45 5.77
N ALA A 1011 7.42 5.00 4.89
CA ALA A 1011 7.70 5.04 3.44
C ALA A 1011 7.72 6.45 2.81
N GLY A 1012 7.42 7.51 3.56
CA GLY A 1012 7.34 8.88 3.06
C GLY A 1012 8.68 9.43 2.56
N GLY A 1013 9.80 8.98 3.13
CA GLY A 1013 11.15 9.37 2.68
C GLY A 1013 11.41 9.03 1.22
N ASP A 1014 11.02 7.83 0.77
CA ASP A 1014 11.11 7.40 -0.63
C ASP A 1014 10.28 8.32 -1.53
N ALA A 1015 9.05 8.62 -1.11
CA ALA A 1015 8.14 9.48 -1.86
C ALA A 1015 8.70 10.90 -2.02
N VAL A 1016 9.28 11.46 -0.96
CA VAL A 1016 9.95 12.78 -1.00
C VAL A 1016 11.16 12.76 -1.93
N ALA A 1017 11.98 11.70 -1.90
CA ALA A 1017 13.13 11.58 -2.79
C ALA A 1017 12.72 11.52 -4.27
N VAL A 1018 11.71 10.68 -4.60
CA VAL A 1018 11.16 10.58 -5.96
C VAL A 1018 10.55 11.91 -6.43
N ALA A 1019 9.78 12.57 -5.56
CA ALA A 1019 9.18 13.88 -5.86
C ALA A 1019 10.25 14.96 -6.06
N GLY A 1020 11.24 15.04 -5.16
CA GLY A 1020 12.35 16.00 -5.25
C GLY A 1020 13.15 15.84 -6.54
N PHE A 1021 13.45 14.61 -6.93
CA PHE A 1021 14.10 14.33 -8.21
C PHE A 1021 13.25 14.77 -9.41
N TRP A 1022 11.94 14.49 -9.39
CA TRP A 1022 11.05 14.88 -10.47
C TRP A 1022 10.89 16.41 -10.59
N LEU A 1023 10.81 17.10 -9.46
CA LEU A 1023 10.78 18.57 -9.39
C LEU A 1023 12.08 19.17 -9.94
N ALA A 1024 13.24 18.64 -9.56
CA ALA A 1024 14.53 19.10 -10.07
C ALA A 1024 14.66 18.92 -11.60
N PHE A 1025 14.31 17.74 -12.11
CA PHE A 1025 14.33 17.47 -13.55
C PHE A 1025 13.37 18.38 -14.32
N THR A 1026 12.17 18.61 -13.77
CA THR A 1026 11.16 19.48 -14.37
C THR A 1026 11.59 20.94 -14.36
N ALA A 1027 12.23 21.41 -13.29
CA ALA A 1027 12.78 22.76 -13.20
C ALA A 1027 13.88 23.01 -14.24
N ILE A 1028 14.79 22.03 -14.46
CA ILE A 1028 15.83 22.12 -15.49
C ILE A 1028 15.21 22.24 -16.90
N ASP A 1029 14.21 21.41 -17.21
CA ASP A 1029 13.53 21.44 -18.51
C ASP A 1029 12.80 22.76 -18.76
N LEU A 1030 12.07 23.25 -17.74
CA LEU A 1030 11.42 24.56 -17.79
C LEU A 1030 12.43 25.70 -17.98
N ALA A 1031 13.58 25.66 -17.30
CA ALA A 1031 14.64 26.66 -17.45
C ALA A 1031 15.22 26.63 -18.87
N CYS A 1032 15.52 25.46 -19.41
CA CYS A 1032 16.00 25.31 -20.79
C CYS A 1032 14.97 25.80 -21.82
N GLY A 1033 13.70 25.45 -21.63
CA GLY A 1033 12.60 25.93 -22.48
C GLY A 1033 12.41 27.45 -22.41
N TRP A 1034 12.48 28.04 -21.22
CA TRP A 1034 12.42 29.49 -21.04
C TRP A 1034 13.56 30.20 -21.76
N ILE A 1035 14.79 29.68 -21.65
CA ILE A 1035 15.95 30.21 -22.40
C ILE A 1035 15.70 30.11 -23.90
N ALA A 1036 15.22 28.98 -24.41
CA ALA A 1036 14.94 28.82 -25.84
C ALA A 1036 13.95 29.87 -26.38
N PHE A 1037 12.90 30.20 -25.62
CA PHE A 1037 11.97 31.29 -25.96
C PHE A 1037 12.64 32.67 -25.89
N ARG A 1038 13.48 32.93 -24.88
CA ARG A 1038 14.24 34.19 -24.77
C ARG A 1038 15.26 34.37 -25.89
N LEU A 1039 15.70 33.28 -26.52
CA LEU A 1039 16.56 33.30 -27.70
C LEU A 1039 15.76 33.54 -28.99
N ASP A 1040 14.45 33.31 -29.03
CA ASP A 1040 13.61 33.48 -30.22
C ASP A 1040 13.09 34.93 -30.35
N PRO A 1041 13.35 35.62 -31.47
CA PRO A 1041 12.99 37.04 -31.63
C PRO A 1041 11.49 37.29 -31.82
N ARG A 1042 10.69 36.27 -32.17
CA ARG A 1042 9.24 36.42 -32.46
C ARG A 1042 8.32 35.74 -31.45
N GLU A 1043 8.86 35.00 -30.48
CA GLU A 1043 8.06 34.38 -29.41
C GLU A 1043 8.29 35.09 -28.05
N ALA A 1044 7.39 36.00 -27.68
CA ALA A 1044 7.55 36.79 -26.45
C ALA A 1044 7.13 36.06 -25.15
N ARG A 1045 6.23 35.07 -25.22
CA ARG A 1045 5.63 34.43 -24.03
C ARG A 1045 5.95 32.94 -23.95
N PHE A 1046 6.64 32.52 -22.89
CA PHE A 1046 6.97 31.12 -22.63
C PHE A 1046 5.77 30.36 -22.04
N PRO A 1047 5.22 29.33 -22.71
CA PRO A 1047 4.06 28.61 -22.22
C PRO A 1047 4.46 27.41 -21.34
N ALA A 1048 4.94 27.68 -20.13
CA ALA A 1048 5.47 26.68 -19.20
C ALA A 1048 4.55 25.46 -19.01
N LEU A 1049 3.26 25.67 -18.71
CA LEU A 1049 2.31 24.57 -18.51
C LEU A 1049 2.18 23.68 -19.75
N ARG A 1050 2.18 24.25 -20.96
CA ARG A 1050 2.08 23.46 -22.19
C ARG A 1050 3.31 22.60 -22.41
N LEU A 1051 4.49 23.06 -22.01
CA LEU A 1051 5.74 22.27 -22.05
C LEU A 1051 5.67 21.10 -21.08
N LEU A 1052 5.17 21.32 -19.85
CA LEU A 1052 4.96 20.26 -18.88
C LEU A 1052 4.01 19.18 -19.40
N PHE A 1053 2.85 19.60 -19.93
CA PHE A 1053 1.85 18.67 -20.44
C PHE A 1053 2.27 17.97 -21.74
N GLN A 1054 3.21 18.52 -22.52
CA GLN A 1054 3.73 17.88 -23.73
C GLN A 1054 4.41 16.52 -23.43
N ARG A 1055 4.84 16.29 -22.19
CA ARG A 1055 5.42 15.01 -21.73
C ARG A 1055 4.40 13.86 -21.72
N PHE A 1056 3.11 14.21 -21.70
CA PHE A 1056 1.99 13.27 -21.68
C PHE A 1056 1.24 13.32 -23.03
N GLY A 1057 1.14 12.18 -23.71
CA GLY A 1057 0.50 12.05 -25.01
C GLY A 1057 1.40 12.42 -26.20
N TYR A 1058 1.82 13.69 -26.32
CA TYR A 1058 2.56 14.17 -27.49
C TYR A 1058 3.88 13.40 -27.70
N ARG A 1059 4.65 13.27 -26.61
CA ARG A 1059 5.93 12.56 -26.62
C ARG A 1059 5.76 11.07 -26.96
N GLN A 1060 4.73 10.40 -26.46
CA GLN A 1060 4.45 8.98 -26.76
C GLN A 1060 4.03 8.77 -28.23
N ILE A 1061 3.36 9.75 -28.85
CA ILE A 1061 3.12 9.74 -30.31
C ILE A 1061 4.45 9.72 -31.07
N LEU A 1062 5.43 10.54 -30.66
CA LEU A 1062 6.76 10.56 -31.30
C LEU A 1062 7.51 9.24 -31.10
N TYR A 1063 7.37 8.58 -29.94
CA TYR A 1063 7.96 7.26 -29.71
C TYR A 1063 7.40 6.22 -30.67
N ALA A 1064 6.07 6.18 -30.81
CA ALA A 1064 5.38 5.26 -31.72
C ALA A 1064 5.78 5.50 -33.18
N VAL A 1065 6.00 6.76 -33.56
CA VAL A 1065 6.52 7.13 -34.88
C VAL A 1065 7.91 6.54 -35.12
N VAL A 1066 8.84 6.74 -34.18
CA VAL A 1066 10.22 6.24 -34.30
C VAL A 1066 10.26 4.71 -34.30
N LEU A 1067 9.52 4.06 -33.42
CA LEU A 1067 9.38 2.60 -33.40
C LEU A 1067 8.87 2.07 -34.74
N ARG A 1068 7.86 2.71 -35.32
CA ARG A 1068 7.34 2.34 -36.65
C ARG A 1068 8.37 2.59 -37.76
N ALA A 1069 9.11 3.71 -37.71
CA ALA A 1069 10.14 4.03 -38.71
C ALA A 1069 11.30 3.01 -38.67
N VAL A 1070 11.78 2.66 -37.47
CA VAL A 1070 12.80 1.63 -37.28
C VAL A 1070 12.28 0.25 -37.70
N TYR A 1071 11.05 -0.11 -37.32
CA TYR A 1071 10.44 -1.36 -37.76
C TYR A 1071 10.31 -1.43 -39.29
N ALA A 1072 9.89 -0.35 -39.95
CA ALA A 1072 9.87 -0.28 -41.41
C ALA A 1072 11.28 -0.40 -42.00
N ALA A 1073 12.28 0.30 -41.44
CA ALA A 1073 13.66 0.20 -41.92
C ALA A 1073 14.20 -1.25 -41.77
N LEU A 1074 13.90 -1.94 -40.67
CA LEU A 1074 14.32 -3.32 -40.43
C LEU A 1074 13.55 -4.33 -41.28
N THR A 1075 12.27 -4.12 -41.57
CA THR A 1075 11.46 -5.08 -42.36
C THR A 1075 11.54 -4.88 -43.87
N GLY A 1076 11.91 -3.67 -44.32
CA GLY A 1076 12.16 -3.33 -45.72
C GLY A 1076 10.94 -3.17 -46.65
N PRO A 1077 9.77 -2.69 -46.19
CA PRO A 1077 8.67 -2.41 -47.10
C PRO A 1077 9.01 -1.22 -48.00
N ARG A 1078 8.33 -1.11 -49.14
CA ARG A 1078 8.41 0.09 -49.97
C ARG A 1078 7.63 1.21 -49.28
N VAL A 1079 8.30 2.31 -48.95
CA VAL A 1079 7.68 3.49 -48.34
C VAL A 1079 7.67 4.62 -49.37
N GLY A 1080 6.48 5.11 -49.73
CA GLY A 1080 6.30 6.21 -50.68
C GLY A 1080 5.90 7.53 -50.00
N TRP A 1081 5.85 8.61 -50.78
CA TRP A 1081 5.37 9.92 -50.34
C TRP A 1081 3.85 9.85 -50.06
N GLY A 1082 3.46 9.94 -48.79
CA GLY A 1082 2.05 9.92 -48.38
C GLY A 1082 1.43 11.33 -48.36
N LYS A 1083 0.18 11.46 -48.82
CA LYS A 1083 -0.61 12.70 -48.85
C LYS A 1083 -0.92 13.25 -47.44
N LEU A 1084 -0.79 14.56 -47.28
CA LEU A 1084 -1.31 15.38 -46.16
C LEU A 1084 -2.41 16.30 -46.72
N GLU A 1085 -3.57 16.37 -46.07
CA GLU A 1085 -4.65 17.30 -46.45
C GLU A 1085 -4.38 18.68 -45.83
N ARG A 1086 -4.55 19.75 -46.62
CA ARG A 1086 -4.30 21.15 -46.22
C ARG A 1086 -5.58 21.91 -45.94
N THR A 1087 -5.56 22.71 -44.88
CA THR A 1087 -6.72 23.51 -44.45
C THR A 1087 -6.62 24.97 -44.88
N GLY A 1088 -5.42 25.50 -45.18
CA GLY A 1088 -5.22 26.87 -45.62
C GLY A 1088 -5.31 27.92 -44.50
N SER A 1089 -5.11 27.51 -43.25
CA SER A 1089 -5.36 28.31 -42.03
C SER A 1089 -4.13 29.07 -41.49
N VAL A 1090 -3.12 29.34 -42.32
CA VAL A 1090 -1.88 30.01 -41.90
C VAL A 1090 -2.12 31.52 -41.71
N ASP A 1091 -2.04 31.99 -40.46
CA ASP A 1091 -2.13 33.41 -40.10
C ASP A 1091 -0.73 33.98 -39.80
N ALA A 1092 -0.11 34.60 -40.82
CA ALA A 1092 1.04 35.45 -40.65
C ALA A 1092 0.52 36.87 -40.33
N GLY A 1093 0.48 37.22 -39.04
CA GLY A 1093 -0.26 38.38 -38.50
C GLY A 1093 -0.13 39.74 -39.23
N PRO A 1094 -0.99 40.72 -38.92
CA PRO A 1094 -1.38 41.85 -39.78
C PRO A 1094 -0.32 42.93 -40.10
N GLY A 1095 0.97 42.70 -39.83
CA GLY A 1095 2.03 43.71 -40.01
C GLY A 1095 2.56 43.91 -41.45
N ALA A 1096 2.07 43.17 -42.45
CA ALA A 1096 2.69 43.15 -43.79
C ALA A 1096 1.68 43.07 -44.94
N ILE A 1097 0.56 43.80 -44.83
CA ILE A 1097 -0.25 44.20 -45.98
C ILE A 1097 -0.11 45.72 -46.07
N VAL A 1098 0.64 46.20 -47.05
CA VAL A 1098 0.55 47.61 -47.47
C VAL A 1098 -0.92 47.84 -47.84
N ARG A 1099 -1.59 48.73 -47.11
CA ARG A 1099 -2.91 49.24 -47.49
C ARG A 1099 -2.77 49.80 -48.90
N THR A 1100 -3.30 49.11 -49.91
CA THR A 1100 -3.63 49.71 -51.20
C THR A 1100 -4.81 50.65 -50.95
N GLY A 1101 -4.49 51.85 -50.51
CA GLY A 1101 -5.42 52.92 -50.18
C GLY A 1101 -4.86 54.26 -50.63
N GLU A 1102 -4.30 54.32 -51.83
CA GLU A 1102 -4.09 55.58 -52.56
C GLU A 1102 -4.64 55.39 -53.96
N THR A 1103 -5.78 56.03 -54.18
CA THR A 1103 -6.42 56.27 -55.46
C THR A 1103 -5.44 56.99 -56.38
N PRO A 1104 -5.11 56.48 -57.58
CA PRO A 1104 -4.39 57.27 -58.56
C PRO A 1104 -5.28 58.44 -59.03
N PRO A 1105 -4.73 59.64 -59.28
CA PRO A 1105 -5.51 60.76 -59.77
C PRO A 1105 -6.07 60.45 -61.16
N ALA A 1106 -7.36 60.74 -61.35
CA ALA A 1106 -8.05 60.58 -62.61
C ALA A 1106 -7.47 61.50 -63.69
N LEU A 1107 -7.19 60.93 -64.86
CA LEU A 1107 -7.01 61.63 -66.14
C LEU A 1107 -7.81 60.90 -67.23
N PRO A 1108 -8.32 61.61 -68.25
CA PRO A 1108 -9.72 61.56 -68.64
C PRO A 1108 -10.05 60.53 -69.73
N LYS A 1109 -11.33 60.13 -69.77
CA LYS A 1109 -11.95 59.47 -70.92
C LYS A 1109 -11.92 60.37 -72.16
N ALA A 1110 -11.50 59.83 -73.30
CA ALA A 1110 -11.97 60.25 -74.62
C ALA A 1110 -11.88 59.08 -75.63
N ALA A 1111 -13.01 58.85 -76.32
CA ALA A 1111 -13.30 57.95 -77.45
C ALA A 1111 -13.18 56.44 -77.23
#